data_AF-V5H090-F1
#
_entry.id   AF-V5H090-F1
#
_cell.length_a   1.000
_cell.length_b   1.000
_cell.length_c   1.000
_cell.angle_alpha   90.00
_cell.angle_beta   90.00
_cell.angle_gamma   90.00
#
_symmetry.space_group_name_H-M   'P 1'
#
loop_
_entity.id
_entity.type
_entity.pdbx_description
1 polymer ?
#
loop_
_entity_poly.entity_id
_entity_poly.type
_entity_poly.pdbx_seq_one_letter_code
_entity_poly.pdbx_strand_id
1 'polypeptide(L)'
;MYLLDVLVQLAYLEAKCFDSLLTAFAESLTQFVPTTKSNSVVKSVFSYVLGNQTLSWPALVPLQAAPSFPWFAWAGMLAEAQIPHVREMWMALLKEMAEYPKLTPDAALKKASANLKMSPPSVDVLLLYRWAQQALQTDVEHPALPLIWQQFFLLYLQRFPVPNAGSAGQRFFESAMHFSLLKKLKRRLNELADHFFLKQCRLSQSLQELPNLQDAKGETAAVVTQLRDSAELVQKLLKMYRTFCLWLEEPRLHNANIVLTALPPQYYPEALGVLLQGSGDLWHDLVHVDVAKESLKALLPKYHAKSGTCKNAAPRTLEANSMPEELILKRLRSYEGPMPAPAIPSLQRVIPAVSTDMFRVPNQMMTLLSSQLKVLTGQARMFNAQAVKLASLDSAFMEWIPNLYQNVPTYTLLTIPCDYQENCKGRLHLRLQYAEARLAQDVAKVTEQNRSEWMGLLMDLQRAPSRTACSAVVHLEACITQLVQTHRCGATDTKKMLQALGSEIFFELVRTLNKETTDYFPARQFLTSCLDMLGQEFVSGHEDQCLPVLKVILKDPSLVGHVAPFFAPATVNNEQFVLMYHTVTSCIAPAFYNAVFVLLTKFDLPRWLQSQNVAFTTRTKLLESIEKAFAKFGLSPEREVLPLLELYHTHLHCLLLFRFPEHFGSILAMLLKGVDFCSVPAATWFVFLQGLGFSTPPEKLARVEQLGYMEQYARQQCLLSASQIAETLEVLTKHFRNLRNSDHATSKNGLYGKVQPYLVPVSMFLEMMAHCFLWEKLKGVDNELPGAMQRVLELYSPWLELTDGKKILVPWTMTVDSREVAFMLDAFTNLLSFFHKNCHEVRVFSVLSKVWRRYFISYVWTSAPDYITSVLQTALGKLPWSQFMPSLEDLKLAHKLLEAKYAGQPHISLDGVQASAVAEDTELHLREGTRECARVLLPFR
;
A
#
# COMPACT_ATOMS: atom_id res chain seq x y z
N MET A 1 8.55 33.53 -14.32
CA MET A 1 8.41 34.41 -13.14
C MET A 1 9.31 35.62 -13.26
N TYR A 2 10.66 35.49 -13.25
CA TYR A 2 11.57 36.64 -13.43
C TYR A 2 11.21 37.58 -14.60
N LEU A 3 11.04 37.06 -15.82
CA LEU A 3 10.66 37.90 -16.97
C LEU A 3 9.29 38.57 -16.79
N LEU A 4 8.33 37.90 -16.13
CA LEU A 4 7.02 38.46 -15.85
C LEU A 4 7.11 39.57 -14.79
N ASP A 5 7.98 39.41 -13.80
CA ASP A 5 8.25 40.42 -12.78
C ASP A 5 8.82 41.70 -13.39
N VAL A 6 9.81 41.56 -14.29
CA VAL A 6 10.37 42.67 -15.07
C VAL A 6 9.34 43.30 -15.99
N LEU A 7 8.50 42.51 -16.66
CA LEU A 7 7.43 43.01 -17.53
C LEU A 7 6.37 43.79 -16.75
N VAL A 8 5.97 43.30 -15.58
CA VAL A 8 5.04 44.02 -14.69
C VAL A 8 5.66 45.32 -14.22
N GLN A 9 6.93 45.30 -13.82
CA GLN A 9 7.64 46.50 -13.39
C GLN A 9 7.72 47.54 -14.51
N LEU A 10 8.00 47.12 -15.75
CA LEU A 10 7.96 47.99 -16.93
C LEU A 10 6.56 48.53 -17.20
N ALA A 11 5.55 47.66 -17.19
CA ALA A 11 4.16 48.03 -17.46
C ALA A 11 3.59 48.99 -16.40
N TYR A 12 4.04 48.87 -15.15
CA TYR A 12 3.67 49.80 -14.07
C TYR A 12 4.28 51.19 -14.26
N LEU A 13 5.51 51.27 -14.77
CA LEU A 13 6.22 52.55 -14.98
C LEU A 13 5.82 53.26 -16.29
N GLU A 14 5.38 52.50 -17.30
CA GLU A 14 4.86 53.04 -18.55
C GLU A 14 3.35 53.26 -18.46
N ALA A 15 2.94 54.53 -18.40
CA ALA A 15 1.54 54.90 -18.38
C ALA A 15 0.83 54.33 -19.62
N LYS A 16 -0.17 53.45 -19.39
CA LYS A 16 -1.09 52.77 -20.36
C LYS A 16 -0.86 51.28 -20.60
N CYS A 17 0.20 50.65 -20.09
CA CYS A 17 0.45 49.22 -20.33
C CYS A 17 -0.05 48.29 -19.23
N PHE A 18 -0.20 48.79 -17.99
CA PHE A 18 -0.51 47.97 -16.83
C PHE A 18 -1.90 47.32 -16.89
N ASP A 19 -2.94 48.07 -17.27
CA ASP A 19 -4.31 47.54 -17.35
C ASP A 19 -4.45 46.45 -18.42
N SER A 20 -3.77 46.63 -19.56
CA SER A 20 -3.73 45.61 -20.62
C SER A 20 -3.02 44.34 -20.15
N LEU A 21 -1.96 44.48 -19.33
CA LEU A 21 -1.26 43.33 -18.75
C LEU A 21 -2.13 42.60 -17.72
N LEU A 22 -2.82 43.33 -16.84
CA LEU A 22 -3.76 42.73 -15.89
C LEU A 22 -4.89 41.99 -16.60
N THR A 23 -5.44 42.58 -17.66
CA THR A 23 -6.48 41.94 -18.48
C THR A 23 -5.96 40.64 -19.10
N ALA A 24 -4.76 40.65 -19.69
CA ALA A 24 -4.14 39.45 -20.25
C ALA A 24 -3.87 38.35 -19.21
N PHE A 25 -3.48 38.73 -17.98
CA PHE A 25 -3.33 37.79 -16.87
C PHE A 25 -4.68 37.19 -16.43
N ALA A 26 -5.72 38.01 -16.33
CA ALA A 26 -7.07 37.56 -15.98
C ALA A 26 -7.65 36.62 -17.05
N GLU A 27 -7.53 36.96 -18.34
CA GLU A 27 -7.95 36.10 -19.45
C GLU A 27 -7.22 34.76 -19.43
N SER A 28 -5.90 34.78 -19.23
CA SER A 28 -5.10 33.56 -19.10
C SER A 28 -5.61 32.67 -17.96
N LEU A 29 -5.89 33.25 -16.79
CA LEU A 29 -6.42 32.52 -15.63
C LEU A 29 -7.79 31.87 -15.90
N THR A 30 -8.68 32.54 -16.64
CA THR A 30 -9.99 31.97 -16.98
C THR A 30 -9.91 30.75 -17.91
N GLN A 31 -8.88 30.68 -18.77
CA GLN A 31 -8.67 29.54 -19.69
C GLN A 31 -8.15 28.27 -18.98
N PHE A 32 -7.57 28.39 -17.78
CA PHE A 32 -7.00 27.28 -17.01
C PHE A 32 -7.98 26.59 -16.05
N VAL A 33 -9.23 27.05 -15.92
CA VAL A 33 -10.23 26.41 -15.05
C VAL A 33 -10.77 25.13 -15.72
N PRO A 34 -10.52 23.92 -15.17
CA PRO A 34 -10.95 22.68 -15.81
C PRO A 34 -12.47 22.51 -15.74
N THR A 35 -13.08 22.09 -16.85
CA THR A 35 -14.43 21.51 -16.83
C THR A 35 -14.40 20.19 -16.05
N THR A 36 -15.39 19.98 -15.18
CA THR A 36 -15.43 19.02 -14.06
C THR A 36 -15.43 17.52 -14.40
N LYS A 37 -14.96 17.07 -15.57
CA LYS A 37 -15.16 15.67 -16.03
C LYS A 37 -13.95 14.90 -16.58
N SER A 38 -12.72 15.40 -16.56
CA SER A 38 -11.55 14.61 -17.01
C SER A 38 -10.61 14.21 -15.87
N ASN A 39 -10.53 12.92 -15.59
CA ASN A 39 -9.48 12.34 -14.73
C ASN A 39 -8.18 12.23 -15.56
N SER A 40 -7.34 13.26 -15.47
CA SER A 40 -5.99 13.34 -16.05
C SER A 40 -4.91 13.27 -14.95
N VAL A 41 -3.75 12.68 -15.25
CA VAL A 41 -2.59 12.45 -14.34
C VAL A 41 -1.88 13.74 -13.92
N VAL A 42 -2.22 14.88 -14.55
CA VAL A 42 -1.74 16.23 -14.19
C VAL A 42 -2.12 16.62 -12.75
N LYS A 43 -3.02 15.86 -12.10
CA LYS A 43 -3.29 15.94 -10.66
C LYS A 43 -2.06 15.68 -9.77
N SER A 44 -1.07 14.89 -10.22
CA SER A 44 0.05 14.43 -9.39
C SER A 44 1.27 15.37 -9.43
N VAL A 45 1.72 15.82 -10.60
CA VAL A 45 3.00 16.54 -10.72
C VAL A 45 2.87 18.04 -10.36
N PHE A 46 1.74 18.68 -10.68
CA PHE A 46 1.49 20.08 -10.27
C PHE A 46 1.12 20.22 -8.79
N SER A 47 0.67 19.14 -8.14
CA SER A 47 0.41 19.12 -6.69
C SER A 47 1.69 19.31 -5.85
N TYR A 48 2.85 18.97 -6.41
CA TYR A 48 4.15 19.08 -5.73
C TYR A 48 4.75 20.49 -5.81
N VAL A 49 4.44 21.26 -6.87
CA VAL A 49 4.93 22.65 -7.05
C VAL A 49 3.97 23.68 -6.44
N LEU A 50 2.68 23.35 -6.32
CA LEU A 50 1.64 24.24 -5.76
C LEU A 50 1.13 23.83 -4.36
N GLY A 51 1.68 22.76 -3.78
CA GLY A 51 1.35 22.32 -2.42
C GLY A 51 -0.07 21.77 -2.29
N ASN A 52 -0.24 20.46 -2.44
CA ASN A 52 -1.31 19.63 -1.88
C ASN A 52 -2.76 20.18 -1.84
N GLN A 53 -3.19 21.00 -2.81
CA GLN A 53 -4.53 21.59 -2.81
C GLN A 53 -5.24 21.37 -4.14
N THR A 54 -6.53 21.08 -4.01
CA THR A 54 -7.50 20.82 -5.08
C THR A 54 -7.41 21.85 -6.20
N LEU A 55 -7.24 21.39 -7.44
CA LEU A 55 -7.22 22.12 -8.73
C LEU A 55 -8.53 22.89 -9.06
N SER A 56 -9.27 23.37 -8.05
CA SER A 56 -10.54 24.08 -8.23
C SER A 56 -10.43 25.61 -8.14
N TRP A 57 -9.26 26.18 -7.80
CA TRP A 57 -9.08 27.63 -7.64
C TRP A 57 -8.10 28.23 -8.67
N PRO A 58 -8.46 29.33 -9.36
CA PRO A 58 -7.61 29.95 -10.37
C PRO A 58 -6.52 30.81 -9.71
N ALA A 59 -5.30 30.28 -9.56
CA ALA A 59 -4.16 31.02 -9.01
C ALA A 59 -2.96 31.06 -9.98
N LEU A 60 -2.53 32.27 -10.37
CA LEU A 60 -1.37 32.50 -11.27
C LEU A 60 -0.05 32.55 -10.49
N VAL A 61 -0.11 33.15 -9.30
CA VAL A 61 0.98 33.21 -8.34
C VAL A 61 0.90 31.96 -7.47
N PRO A 62 2.03 31.35 -7.08
CA PRO A 62 2.02 30.26 -6.10
C PRO A 62 1.21 30.64 -4.85
N LEU A 63 0.59 29.65 -4.20
CA LEU A 63 -0.15 29.90 -2.94
C LEU A 63 0.80 30.31 -1.82
N GLN A 64 2.05 29.84 -1.87
CA GLN A 64 3.15 30.38 -1.08
C GLN A 64 3.59 31.74 -1.64
N ALA A 65 4.02 32.65 -0.77
CA ALA A 65 4.52 33.95 -1.18
C ALA A 65 5.72 33.82 -2.13
N ALA A 66 5.86 34.78 -3.04
CA ALA A 66 6.93 34.88 -4.02
C ALA A 66 7.84 36.07 -3.68
N PRO A 67 8.73 35.94 -2.70
CA PRO A 67 9.58 37.05 -2.24
C PRO A 67 10.59 37.51 -3.29
N SER A 68 11.03 36.62 -4.18
CA SER A 68 11.98 36.94 -5.25
C SER A 68 11.35 37.68 -6.42
N PHE A 69 10.01 37.72 -6.52
CA PHE A 69 9.28 38.34 -7.63
C PHE A 69 8.05 39.15 -7.14
N PRO A 70 8.24 40.22 -6.35
CA PRO A 70 7.12 40.92 -5.71
C PRO A 70 6.23 41.69 -6.68
N TRP A 71 6.75 42.19 -7.81
CA TRP A 71 5.94 42.87 -8.83
C TRP A 71 4.99 41.88 -9.51
N PHE A 72 5.50 40.71 -9.91
CA PHE A 72 4.69 39.63 -10.46
C PHE A 72 3.66 39.13 -9.44
N ALA A 73 4.07 38.94 -8.18
CA ALA A 73 3.16 38.51 -7.12
C ALA A 73 2.00 39.49 -6.94
N TRP A 74 2.31 40.79 -6.94
CA TRP A 74 1.33 41.85 -6.81
C TRP A 74 0.36 41.90 -8.02
N ALA A 75 0.86 41.97 -9.25
CA ALA A 75 -0.01 42.03 -10.43
C ALA A 75 -0.79 40.74 -10.67
N GLY A 76 -0.19 39.58 -10.40
CA GLY A 76 -0.85 38.28 -10.55
C GLY A 76 -2.02 38.09 -9.58
N MET A 77 -1.86 38.49 -8.31
CA MET A 77 -2.95 38.44 -7.33
C MET A 77 -4.02 39.53 -7.58
N LEU A 78 -3.64 40.68 -8.14
CA LEU A 78 -4.61 41.68 -8.61
C LEU A 78 -5.47 41.14 -9.76
N ALA A 79 -4.86 40.48 -10.74
CA ALA A 79 -5.58 39.84 -11.84
C ALA A 79 -6.49 38.72 -11.34
N GLU A 80 -6.06 37.93 -10.34
CA GLU A 80 -6.90 36.91 -9.70
C GLU A 80 -8.14 37.51 -9.01
N ALA A 81 -7.98 38.65 -8.32
CA ALA A 81 -9.10 39.37 -7.70
C ALA A 81 -10.13 39.89 -8.71
N GLN A 82 -9.74 40.11 -9.98
CA GLN A 82 -10.65 40.56 -11.04
C GLN A 82 -11.52 39.44 -11.63
N ILE A 83 -11.19 38.17 -11.35
CA ILE A 83 -11.95 37.03 -11.87
C ILE A 83 -13.36 37.04 -11.26
N PRO A 84 -14.44 37.02 -12.08
CA PRO A 84 -15.82 37.07 -11.57
C PRO A 84 -16.11 36.00 -10.53
N HIS A 85 -15.63 34.78 -10.78
CA HIS A 85 -15.82 33.65 -9.88
C HIS A 85 -15.18 33.85 -8.50
N VAL A 86 -13.95 34.38 -8.45
CA VAL A 86 -13.22 34.67 -7.20
C VAL A 86 -13.95 35.77 -6.42
N ARG A 87 -14.38 36.82 -7.12
CA ARG A 87 -15.14 37.94 -6.54
C ARG A 87 -16.48 37.48 -5.97
N GLU A 88 -17.24 36.68 -6.70
CA GLU A 88 -18.52 36.13 -6.25
C GLU A 88 -18.36 35.26 -5.01
N MET A 89 -17.34 34.38 -4.98
CA MET A 89 -17.04 33.56 -3.81
C MET A 89 -16.70 34.40 -2.59
N TRP A 90 -15.85 35.43 -2.74
CA TRP A 90 -15.49 36.33 -1.66
C TRP A 90 -16.72 37.07 -1.10
N MET A 91 -17.58 37.59 -1.98
CA MET A 91 -18.81 38.27 -1.55
C MET A 91 -19.81 37.32 -0.89
N ALA A 92 -19.95 36.09 -1.39
CA ALA A 92 -20.80 35.06 -0.79
C ALA A 92 -20.30 34.65 0.60
N LEU A 93 -18.98 34.49 0.77
CA LEU A 93 -18.35 34.22 2.06
C LEU A 93 -18.67 35.34 3.06
N LEU A 94 -18.49 36.60 2.68
CA LEU A 94 -18.80 37.74 3.53
C LEU A 94 -20.29 37.78 3.90
N LYS A 95 -21.19 37.46 2.97
CA LYS A 95 -22.64 37.40 3.22
C LYS A 95 -22.99 36.31 4.25
N GLU A 96 -22.48 35.09 4.07
CA GLU A 96 -22.71 34.00 5.02
C GLU A 96 -22.13 34.30 6.41
N MET A 97 -20.97 34.94 6.46
CA MET A 97 -20.39 35.36 7.74
C MET A 97 -21.24 36.43 8.42
N ALA A 98 -21.79 37.39 7.68
CA ALA A 98 -22.67 38.43 8.25
C ALA A 98 -23.98 37.85 8.80
N GLU A 99 -24.59 36.90 8.08
CA GLU A 99 -25.85 36.26 8.47
C GLU A 99 -25.68 35.32 9.68
N TYR A 100 -24.52 34.66 9.81
CA TYR A 100 -24.23 33.71 10.89
C TYR A 100 -22.98 34.15 11.69
N PRO A 101 -23.14 34.98 12.74
CA PRO A 101 -22.00 35.53 13.50
C PRO A 101 -21.13 34.49 14.23
N LYS A 102 -21.68 33.32 14.57
CA LYS A 102 -20.95 32.23 15.24
C LYS A 102 -20.22 31.29 14.28
N LEU A 103 -20.39 31.48 12.97
CA LEU A 103 -19.81 30.60 11.96
C LEU A 103 -18.33 30.91 11.77
N THR A 104 -17.49 29.87 11.75
CA THR A 104 -16.06 30.00 11.45
C THR A 104 -15.84 30.30 9.97
N PRO A 105 -14.71 30.92 9.58
CA PRO A 105 -14.39 31.18 8.16
C PRO A 105 -14.45 29.93 7.28
N ASP A 106 -13.94 28.78 7.75
CA ASP A 106 -14.03 27.49 7.05
C ASP A 106 -15.45 27.01 6.83
N ALA A 107 -16.29 27.11 7.87
CA ALA A 107 -17.68 26.66 7.78
C ALA A 107 -18.50 27.60 6.88
N ALA A 108 -18.23 28.90 6.94
CA ALA A 108 -18.83 29.90 6.04
C ALA A 108 -18.42 29.67 4.58
N LEU A 109 -17.15 29.34 4.33
CA LEU A 109 -16.64 29.04 2.99
C LEU A 109 -17.28 27.78 2.40
N LYS A 110 -17.43 26.72 3.19
CA LYS A 110 -18.14 25.50 2.76
C LYS A 110 -19.59 25.78 2.40
N LYS A 111 -20.27 26.60 3.19
CA LYS A 111 -21.67 26.97 2.95
C LYS A 111 -21.84 27.88 1.74
N ALA A 112 -20.98 28.89 1.58
CA ALA A 112 -20.93 29.75 0.41
C ALA A 112 -20.66 28.94 -0.87
N SER A 113 -19.75 27.97 -0.80
CA SER A 113 -19.43 27.07 -1.92
C SER A 113 -20.61 26.18 -2.30
N ALA A 114 -21.34 25.64 -1.32
CA ALA A 114 -22.56 24.88 -1.56
C ALA A 114 -23.65 25.72 -2.26
N ASN A 115 -23.83 26.98 -1.82
CA ASN A 115 -24.79 27.91 -2.43
C ASN A 115 -24.42 28.26 -3.87
N LEU A 116 -23.14 28.42 -4.16
CA LEU A 116 -22.61 28.70 -5.51
C LEU A 116 -22.44 27.44 -6.38
N LYS A 117 -22.78 26.24 -5.87
CA LYS A 117 -22.57 24.93 -6.55
C LYS A 117 -21.11 24.68 -6.95
N MET A 118 -20.19 25.11 -6.11
CA MET A 118 -18.73 25.02 -6.29
C MET A 118 -18.14 23.96 -5.36
N SER A 119 -16.98 23.40 -5.73
CA SER A 119 -16.15 22.66 -4.77
C SER A 119 -15.56 23.65 -3.75
N PRO A 120 -15.66 23.40 -2.43
CA PRO A 120 -15.14 24.32 -1.43
C PRO A 120 -13.60 24.36 -1.46
N PRO A 121 -12.98 25.55 -1.65
CA PRO A 121 -11.52 25.69 -1.55
C PRO A 121 -11.06 25.65 -0.07
N SER A 122 -9.75 25.49 0.15
CA SER A 122 -9.15 25.72 1.47
C SER A 122 -9.22 27.21 1.83
N VAL A 123 -9.39 27.53 3.11
CA VAL A 123 -9.38 28.90 3.63
C VAL A 123 -8.03 29.59 3.38
N ASP A 124 -6.92 28.85 3.34
CA ASP A 124 -5.58 29.39 3.06
C ASP A 124 -5.42 29.98 1.64
N VAL A 125 -6.32 29.62 0.72
CA VAL A 125 -6.31 30.11 -0.67
C VAL A 125 -6.82 31.55 -0.77
N LEU A 126 -7.57 32.02 0.23
CA LEU A 126 -8.16 33.35 0.22
C LEU A 126 -7.07 34.42 0.08
N LEU A 127 -7.30 35.37 -0.83
CA LEU A 127 -6.36 36.47 -1.12
C LEU A 127 -5.95 37.23 0.14
N LEU A 128 -6.83 37.35 1.15
CA LEU A 128 -6.52 37.97 2.44
C LEU A 128 -5.26 37.37 3.10
N TYR A 129 -5.15 36.04 3.17
CA TYR A 129 -3.99 35.39 3.78
C TYR A 129 -2.77 35.40 2.85
N ARG A 130 -3.00 35.33 1.53
CA ARG A 130 -1.91 35.37 0.55
C ARG A 130 -1.23 36.73 0.50
N TRP A 131 -1.99 37.82 0.55
CA TRP A 131 -1.45 39.18 0.71
C TRP A 131 -0.69 39.34 2.03
N ALA A 132 -1.21 38.79 3.14
CA ALA A 132 -0.52 38.79 4.42
C ALA A 132 0.85 38.09 4.35
N GLN A 133 0.90 36.89 3.76
CA GLN A 133 2.17 36.16 3.60
C GLN A 133 3.14 36.88 2.67
N GLN A 134 2.66 37.45 1.57
CA GLN A 134 3.49 38.20 0.63
C GLN A 134 4.09 39.46 1.30
N ALA A 135 3.31 40.16 2.13
CA ALA A 135 3.76 41.34 2.88
C ALA A 135 4.88 41.00 3.89
N LEU A 136 4.81 39.82 4.52
CA LEU A 136 5.82 39.36 5.46
C LEU A 136 7.17 39.05 4.80
N GLN A 137 7.14 38.51 3.58
CA GLN A 137 8.34 37.97 2.93
C GLN A 137 8.98 38.92 1.90
N THR A 138 8.28 39.97 1.48
CA THR A 138 8.83 40.98 0.56
C THR A 138 9.88 41.84 1.27
N ASP A 139 10.98 42.15 0.58
CA ASP A 139 12.09 42.95 1.10
C ASP A 139 11.63 44.35 1.57
N VAL A 140 12.26 44.86 2.64
CA VAL A 140 11.86 46.11 3.31
C VAL A 140 11.99 47.35 2.44
N GLU A 141 12.90 47.33 1.46
CA GLU A 141 13.16 48.45 0.53
C GLU A 141 12.50 48.23 -0.84
N HIS A 142 11.75 47.14 -1.01
CA HIS A 142 11.17 46.85 -2.31
C HIS A 142 10.03 47.85 -2.67
N PRO A 143 10.05 48.49 -3.85
CA PRO A 143 9.08 49.53 -4.20
C PRO A 143 7.61 49.07 -4.23
N ALA A 144 7.34 47.79 -4.49
CA ALA A 144 5.97 47.23 -4.51
C ALA A 144 5.37 46.94 -3.11
N LEU A 145 6.17 46.96 -2.04
CA LEU A 145 5.72 46.59 -0.69
C LEU A 145 4.54 47.43 -0.16
N PRO A 146 4.50 48.76 -0.33
CA PRO A 146 3.36 49.57 0.10
C PRO A 146 2.05 49.18 -0.60
N LEU A 147 2.13 48.80 -1.88
CA LEU A 147 0.98 48.36 -2.67
C LEU A 147 0.47 46.99 -2.21
N ILE A 148 1.36 46.09 -1.81
CA ILE A 148 1.01 44.80 -1.21
C ILE A 148 0.26 45.01 0.12
N TRP A 149 0.73 45.93 0.96
CA TRP A 149 0.04 46.30 2.21
C TRP A 149 -1.32 46.94 1.96
N GLN A 150 -1.42 47.79 0.94
CA GLN A 150 -2.69 48.39 0.53
C GLN A 150 -3.75 47.31 0.23
N GLN A 151 -3.39 46.29 -0.56
CA GLN A 151 -4.32 45.20 -0.93
C GLN A 151 -4.71 44.34 0.28
N PHE A 152 -3.78 44.11 1.22
CA PHE A 152 -4.12 43.44 2.47
C PHE A 152 -5.16 44.23 3.28
N PHE A 153 -4.94 45.54 3.49
CA PHE A 153 -5.86 46.37 4.28
C PHE A 153 -7.20 46.60 3.59
N LEU A 154 -7.23 46.61 2.26
CA LEU A 154 -8.47 46.67 1.48
C LEU A 154 -9.40 45.49 1.82
N LEU A 155 -8.87 44.27 1.91
CA LEU A 155 -9.64 43.08 2.28
C LEU A 155 -9.88 42.97 3.79
N TYR A 156 -8.89 43.34 4.62
CA TYR A 156 -8.99 43.27 6.08
C TYR A 156 -10.05 44.22 6.63
N LEU A 157 -10.14 45.44 6.10
CA LEU A 157 -11.10 46.46 6.55
C LEU A 157 -12.40 46.47 5.74
N GLN A 158 -12.59 45.52 4.81
CA GLN A 158 -13.78 45.46 3.99
C GLN A 158 -15.05 45.26 4.82
N ARG A 159 -16.06 46.11 4.57
CA ARG A 159 -17.38 46.02 5.21
C ARG A 159 -18.16 44.82 4.69
N PHE A 160 -18.95 44.19 5.56
CA PHE A 160 -19.91 43.19 5.12
C PHE A 160 -20.92 43.81 4.15
N PRO A 161 -21.42 43.05 3.15
CA PRO A 161 -22.41 43.53 2.18
C PRO A 161 -23.84 43.57 2.79
N VAL A 162 -23.95 44.08 4.02
CA VAL A 162 -25.20 44.17 4.79
C VAL A 162 -25.23 45.56 5.46
N PRO A 163 -26.36 46.30 5.41
CA PRO A 163 -26.48 47.60 6.07
C PRO A 163 -26.17 47.50 7.56
N ASN A 164 -25.44 48.49 8.11
CA ASN A 164 -25.07 48.58 9.52
C ASN A 164 -24.24 47.39 10.06
N ALA A 165 -23.54 46.66 9.20
CA ALA A 165 -22.61 45.61 9.60
C ALA A 165 -21.16 46.11 9.65
N GLY A 166 -20.37 45.54 10.56
CA GLY A 166 -18.95 45.83 10.73
C GLY A 166 -18.07 45.35 9.56
N SER A 167 -16.74 45.42 9.71
CA SER A 167 -15.82 44.78 8.77
C SER A 167 -15.41 43.38 9.20
N ALA A 168 -15.05 42.54 8.23
CA ALA A 168 -14.87 41.11 8.44
C ALA A 168 -13.47 40.70 8.95
N GLY A 169 -12.48 41.61 8.87
CA GLY A 169 -11.06 41.30 9.09
C GLY A 169 -10.75 40.54 10.36
N GLN A 170 -11.17 41.03 11.53
CA GLN A 170 -10.86 40.37 12.81
C GLN A 170 -11.34 38.92 12.87
N ARG A 171 -12.50 38.63 12.28
CA ARG A 171 -13.09 37.29 12.30
C ARG A 171 -12.27 36.25 11.54
N PHE A 172 -11.55 36.67 10.51
CA PHE A 172 -10.64 35.77 9.78
C PHE A 172 -9.43 35.34 10.64
N PHE A 173 -9.05 36.13 11.64
CA PHE A 173 -7.87 35.88 12.47
C PHE A 173 -8.17 35.36 13.89
N GLU A 174 -9.39 34.87 14.14
CA GLU A 174 -9.80 34.32 15.45
C GLU A 174 -9.19 32.96 15.78
N SER A 175 -8.84 32.15 14.77
CA SER A 175 -8.22 30.84 14.99
C SER A 175 -6.80 30.99 15.54
N ALA A 176 -6.33 30.04 16.36
CA ALA A 176 -5.00 30.11 16.95
C ALA A 176 -3.87 30.24 15.89
N MET A 177 -4.03 29.57 14.75
CA MET A 177 -3.08 29.63 13.62
C MET A 177 -3.07 31.01 12.97
N HIS A 178 -4.23 31.55 12.59
CA HIS A 178 -4.31 32.87 11.94
C HIS A 178 -3.99 34.00 12.92
N PHE A 179 -4.36 33.88 14.19
CA PHE A 179 -3.95 34.84 15.22
C PHE A 179 -2.42 34.98 15.32
N SER A 180 -1.67 33.88 15.16
CA SER A 180 -0.21 33.93 15.09
C SER A 180 0.31 34.69 13.87
N LEU A 181 -0.38 34.59 12.72
CA LEU A 181 -0.08 35.35 11.50
C LEU A 181 -0.31 36.84 11.71
N LEU A 182 -1.41 37.23 12.36
CA LEU A 182 -1.71 38.62 12.69
C LEU A 182 -0.62 39.25 13.59
N LYS A 183 -0.13 38.49 14.58
CA LYS A 183 1.01 38.91 15.42
C LYS A 183 2.29 39.13 14.61
N LYS A 184 2.57 38.25 13.65
CA LYS A 184 3.73 38.40 12.75
C LYS A 184 3.60 39.64 11.87
N LEU A 185 2.42 39.94 11.34
CA LEU A 185 2.14 41.16 10.56
C LEU A 185 2.39 42.42 11.40
N LYS A 186 1.88 42.46 12.64
CA LYS A 186 2.15 43.56 13.58
C LYS A 186 3.65 43.75 13.81
N ARG A 187 4.37 42.65 14.07
CA ARG A 187 5.82 42.71 14.25
C ARG A 187 6.51 43.28 13.00
N ARG A 188 6.14 42.80 11.81
CA ARG A 188 6.70 43.27 10.54
C ARG A 188 6.45 44.75 10.29
N LEU A 189 5.25 45.26 10.58
CA LEU A 189 4.93 46.68 10.43
C LEU A 189 5.75 47.57 11.38
N ASN A 190 5.99 47.11 12.62
CA ASN A 190 6.89 47.82 13.55
C ASN A 190 8.33 47.82 13.05
N GLU A 191 8.83 46.68 12.56
CA GLU A 191 10.18 46.59 11.94
C GLU A 191 10.32 47.55 10.73
N LEU A 192 9.29 47.67 9.89
CA LEU A 192 9.25 48.62 8.77
C LEU A 192 9.25 50.07 9.27
N ALA A 193 8.41 50.39 10.26
CA ALA A 193 8.37 51.73 10.85
C ALA A 193 9.71 52.11 11.48
N ASP A 194 10.38 51.21 12.20
CA ASP A 194 11.69 51.45 12.80
C ASP A 194 12.78 51.66 11.73
N HIS A 195 12.76 50.84 10.67
CA HIS A 195 13.69 50.96 9.55
C HIS A 195 13.56 52.31 8.83
N PHE A 196 12.34 52.70 8.47
CA PHE A 196 12.10 53.99 7.80
C PHE A 196 12.32 55.18 8.74
N PHE A 197 12.14 55.02 10.05
CA PHE A 197 12.52 56.04 11.04
C PHE A 197 14.03 56.27 11.08
N LEU A 198 14.82 55.19 11.17
CA LEU A 198 16.28 55.28 11.11
C LEU A 198 16.77 55.87 9.78
N LYS A 199 16.15 55.48 8.67
CA LYS A 199 16.44 56.03 7.34
C LYS A 199 16.11 57.52 7.27
N GLN A 200 14.99 57.95 7.85
CA GLN A 200 14.62 59.36 7.93
C GLN A 200 15.64 60.17 8.75
N CYS A 201 16.09 59.65 9.90
CA CYS A 201 17.12 60.31 10.71
C CYS A 201 18.42 60.51 9.93
N ARG A 202 18.88 59.49 9.20
CA ARG A 202 20.09 59.58 8.35
C ARG A 202 19.93 60.60 7.23
N LEU A 203 18.81 60.56 6.49
CA LEU A 203 18.54 61.51 5.42
C LEU A 203 18.43 62.95 5.94
N SER A 204 17.84 63.14 7.13
CA SER A 204 17.74 64.45 7.78
C SER A 204 19.11 64.99 8.19
N GLN A 205 20.01 64.14 8.68
CA GLN A 205 21.40 64.51 8.97
C GLN A 205 22.14 64.90 7.68
N SER A 206 22.04 64.10 6.62
CA SER A 206 22.65 64.41 5.32
C SER A 206 22.13 65.72 4.71
N LEU A 207 20.85 66.05 4.91
CA LEU A 207 20.26 67.32 4.49
C LEU A 207 20.71 68.52 5.34
N GLN A 208 21.04 68.32 6.61
CA GLN A 208 21.59 69.36 7.51
C GLN A 208 23.07 69.63 7.27
N GLU A 209 23.83 68.62 6.82
CA GLU A 209 25.27 68.73 6.49
C GLU A 209 25.53 69.40 5.13
N LEU A 210 24.50 69.54 4.28
CA LEU A 210 24.57 70.27 3.02
C LEU A 210 24.39 71.79 3.28
N PRO A 211 25.34 72.66 2.92
CA PRO A 211 25.20 74.10 3.14
C PRO A 211 24.01 74.68 2.35
N ASN A 212 23.36 75.71 2.92
CA ASN A 212 22.26 76.48 2.32
C ASN A 212 22.62 77.02 0.92
N LEU A 213 22.49 76.18 -0.11
CA LEU A 213 22.70 76.55 -1.50
C LEU A 213 21.34 76.78 -2.15
N GLN A 214 20.74 77.94 -1.86
CA GLN A 214 19.68 78.49 -2.70
C GLN A 214 20.22 78.87 -4.11
N ASP A 215 21.54 78.80 -4.31
CA ASP A 215 22.26 79.15 -5.55
C ASP A 215 22.94 77.96 -6.29
N ALA A 216 22.68 76.69 -5.92
CA ALA A 216 23.27 75.55 -6.64
C ALA A 216 22.73 75.46 -8.09
N LYS A 217 23.63 75.43 -9.08
CA LYS A 217 23.29 75.21 -10.51
C LYS A 217 23.94 73.93 -11.02
N GLY A 218 23.21 73.16 -11.82
CA GLY A 218 23.70 71.93 -12.48
C GLY A 218 23.44 70.66 -11.66
N GLU A 219 24.38 69.71 -11.71
CA GLU A 219 24.23 68.35 -11.15
C GLU A 219 24.06 68.32 -9.61
N THR A 220 24.63 69.30 -8.89
CA THR A 220 24.46 69.43 -7.43
C THR A 220 23.03 69.77 -7.02
N ALA A 221 22.33 70.59 -7.80
CA ALA A 221 20.92 70.90 -7.55
C ALA A 221 20.03 69.67 -7.80
N ALA A 222 20.35 68.84 -8.79
CA ALA A 222 19.63 67.61 -9.08
C ALA A 222 19.78 66.58 -7.94
N VAL A 223 20.99 66.41 -7.40
CA VAL A 223 21.25 65.52 -6.26
C VAL A 223 20.54 65.99 -4.99
N VAL A 224 20.56 67.29 -4.70
CA VAL A 224 19.83 67.86 -3.55
C VAL A 224 18.31 67.69 -3.71
N THR A 225 17.79 67.82 -4.93
CA THR A 225 16.37 67.60 -5.23
C THR A 225 15.99 66.13 -5.02
N GLN A 226 16.78 65.18 -5.54
CA GLN A 226 16.56 63.74 -5.33
C GLN A 226 16.65 63.32 -3.85
N LEU A 227 17.58 63.91 -3.09
CA LEU A 227 17.68 63.68 -1.65
C LEU A 227 16.45 64.23 -0.90
N ARG A 228 15.90 65.36 -1.32
CA ARG A 228 14.67 65.91 -0.76
C ARG A 228 13.45 65.05 -1.09
N ASP A 229 13.30 64.63 -2.33
CA ASP A 229 12.19 63.79 -2.80
C ASP A 229 12.19 62.42 -2.09
N SER A 230 13.37 61.82 -1.94
CA SER A 230 13.53 60.57 -1.18
C SER A 230 13.25 60.75 0.33
N ALA A 231 13.64 61.87 0.93
CA ALA A 231 13.31 62.18 2.32
C ALA A 231 11.79 62.37 2.54
N GLU A 232 11.11 63.05 1.61
CA GLU A 232 9.65 63.21 1.63
C GLU A 232 8.95 61.85 1.50
N LEU A 233 9.39 61.00 0.57
CA LEU A 233 8.85 59.66 0.40
C LEU A 233 9.07 58.78 1.63
N VAL A 234 10.27 58.78 2.21
CA VAL A 234 10.58 58.03 3.44
C VAL A 234 9.72 58.51 4.61
N GLN A 235 9.45 59.82 4.72
CA GLN A 235 8.55 60.36 5.71
C GLN A 235 7.10 59.90 5.49
N LYS A 236 6.62 59.87 4.25
CA LYS A 236 5.28 59.35 3.90
C LYS A 236 5.17 57.87 4.23
N LEU A 237 6.16 57.06 3.84
CA LEU A 237 6.23 55.63 4.15
C LEU A 237 6.24 55.36 5.66
N LEU A 238 7.06 56.09 6.43
CA LEU A 238 7.08 55.99 7.88
C LEU A 238 5.70 56.28 8.49
N LYS A 239 5.07 57.38 8.06
CA LYS A 239 3.72 57.75 8.52
C LYS A 239 2.71 56.65 8.19
N MET A 240 2.76 56.10 6.98
CA MET A 240 1.84 55.04 6.55
C MET A 240 2.06 53.71 7.28
N TYR A 241 3.30 53.25 7.48
CA TYR A 241 3.55 52.01 8.23
C TYR A 241 3.14 52.12 9.70
N ARG A 242 3.34 53.28 10.34
CA ARG A 242 2.78 53.55 11.68
C ARG A 242 1.26 53.55 11.68
N THR A 243 0.65 54.11 10.65
CA THR A 243 -0.81 54.12 10.48
C THR A 243 -1.35 52.68 10.31
N PHE A 244 -0.67 51.84 9.53
CA PHE A 244 -1.03 50.42 9.38
C PHE A 244 -0.95 49.64 10.70
N CYS A 245 0.05 49.91 11.55
CA CYS A 245 0.08 49.34 12.91
C CYS A 245 -1.20 49.70 13.68
N LEU A 246 -1.60 50.98 13.65
CA LEU A 246 -2.82 51.44 14.32
C LEU A 246 -4.08 50.81 13.73
N TRP A 247 -4.15 50.63 12.42
CA TRP A 247 -5.28 49.98 11.77
C TRP A 247 -5.43 48.51 12.13
N LEU A 248 -4.33 47.81 12.33
CA LEU A 248 -4.33 46.40 12.73
C LEU A 248 -4.72 46.21 14.20
N GLU A 249 -4.43 47.20 15.05
CA GLU A 249 -4.62 47.12 16.50
C GLU A 249 -5.96 47.66 17.00
N GLU A 250 -6.60 48.55 16.24
CA GLU A 250 -7.78 49.28 16.70
C GLU A 250 -9.11 48.55 16.38
N PRO A 251 -9.74 47.87 17.37
CA PRO A 251 -10.97 47.13 17.11
C PRO A 251 -12.15 48.01 16.72
N ARG A 252 -12.15 49.30 17.12
CA ARG A 252 -13.23 50.23 16.76
C ARG A 252 -13.35 50.44 15.26
N LEU A 253 -12.27 50.23 14.48
CA LEU A 253 -12.33 50.32 13.02
C LEU A 253 -13.28 49.29 12.40
N HIS A 254 -13.50 48.16 13.08
CA HIS A 254 -14.40 47.11 12.63
C HIS A 254 -15.87 47.38 12.97
N ASN A 255 -16.19 48.40 13.78
CA ASN A 255 -17.58 48.73 14.13
C ASN A 255 -18.31 49.40 12.96
N ALA A 256 -19.62 49.14 12.84
CA ALA A 256 -20.47 49.71 11.78
C ALA A 256 -20.65 51.24 11.90
N ASN A 257 -20.64 51.76 13.13
CA ASN A 257 -20.97 53.17 13.44
C ASN A 257 -19.74 54.04 13.63
N ILE A 258 -18.63 53.76 12.93
CA ILE A 258 -17.41 54.56 13.08
C ILE A 258 -17.56 55.94 12.44
N VAL A 259 -17.31 56.99 13.22
CA VAL A 259 -17.28 58.37 12.72
C VAL A 259 -15.86 58.72 12.32
N LEU A 260 -15.57 58.70 11.02
CA LEU A 260 -14.22 58.95 10.49
C LEU A 260 -13.67 60.33 10.85
N THR A 261 -14.54 61.33 10.95
CA THR A 261 -14.16 62.72 11.32
C THR A 261 -13.74 62.86 12.79
N ALA A 262 -14.07 61.89 13.65
CA ALA A 262 -13.69 61.87 15.06
C ALA A 262 -12.37 61.12 15.32
N LEU A 263 -11.77 60.52 14.29
CA LEU A 263 -10.52 59.79 14.43
C LEU A 263 -9.32 60.74 14.54
N PRO A 264 -8.35 60.47 15.44
CA PRO A 264 -7.11 61.24 15.49
C PRO A 264 -6.35 61.21 14.15
N PRO A 265 -5.61 62.28 13.79
CA PRO A 265 -4.96 62.40 12.47
C PRO A 265 -3.93 61.30 12.16
N GLN A 266 -3.39 60.66 13.19
CA GLN A 266 -2.49 59.51 13.09
C GLN A 266 -3.14 58.24 12.48
N TYR A 267 -4.48 58.15 12.47
CA TYR A 267 -5.21 57.07 11.79
C TYR A 267 -5.44 57.34 10.31
N TYR A 268 -5.03 58.51 9.81
CA TYR A 268 -5.18 58.94 8.43
C TYR A 268 -6.60 58.70 7.85
N PRO A 269 -7.61 59.43 8.38
CA PRO A 269 -9.02 59.14 8.14
C PRO A 269 -9.44 59.27 6.67
N GLU A 270 -8.77 60.11 5.87
CA GLU A 270 -9.03 60.26 4.44
C GLU A 270 -8.72 58.97 3.67
N ALA A 271 -7.51 58.42 3.81
CA ALA A 271 -7.13 57.16 3.16
C ALA A 271 -7.93 55.97 3.70
N LEU A 272 -8.25 55.97 5.00
CA LEU A 272 -9.11 54.97 5.61
C LEU A 272 -10.53 55.02 5.01
N GLY A 273 -11.09 56.22 4.79
CA GLY A 273 -12.39 56.41 4.16
C GLY A 273 -12.44 55.84 2.74
N VAL A 274 -11.40 56.08 1.94
CA VAL A 274 -11.26 55.54 0.57
C VAL A 274 -11.21 54.01 0.58
N LEU A 275 -10.45 53.41 1.50
CA LEU A 275 -10.39 51.94 1.66
C LEU A 275 -11.73 51.35 2.10
N LEU A 276 -12.43 51.98 3.05
CA LEU A 276 -13.72 51.50 3.54
C LEU A 276 -14.83 51.56 2.48
N GLN A 277 -14.72 52.50 1.54
CA GLN A 277 -15.60 52.58 0.36
C GLN A 277 -15.28 51.50 -0.69
N GLY A 278 -14.19 50.75 -0.51
CA GLY A 278 -13.76 49.71 -1.44
C GLY A 278 -13.13 50.26 -2.73
N SER A 279 -12.62 51.50 -2.72
CA SER A 279 -11.86 52.00 -3.88
C SER A 279 -10.53 51.26 -4.00
N GLY A 280 -10.23 50.81 -5.22
CA GLY A 280 -8.99 50.11 -5.58
C GLY A 280 -7.88 51.02 -6.11
N ASP A 281 -8.04 52.35 -6.02
CA ASP A 281 -7.07 53.32 -6.54
C ASP A 281 -5.70 53.13 -5.88
N LEU A 282 -4.66 52.89 -6.68
CA LEU A 282 -3.33 52.54 -6.18
C LEU A 282 -2.62 53.76 -5.57
N TRP A 283 -1.95 53.56 -4.43
CA TRP A 283 -1.15 54.60 -3.77
C TRP A 283 0.21 54.78 -4.43
N HIS A 284 0.19 55.31 -5.66
CA HIS A 284 1.39 55.54 -6.47
C HIS A 284 2.42 56.46 -5.79
N ASP A 285 1.96 57.36 -4.91
CA ASP A 285 2.77 58.29 -4.14
C ASP A 285 3.63 57.64 -3.05
N LEU A 286 3.36 56.37 -2.70
CA LEU A 286 4.15 55.59 -1.75
C LEU A 286 5.22 54.74 -2.43
N VAL A 287 5.28 54.71 -3.76
CA VAL A 287 6.19 53.85 -4.52
C VAL A 287 7.47 54.59 -4.87
N HIS A 288 8.63 54.00 -4.54
CA HIS A 288 9.92 54.58 -4.91
C HIS A 288 10.21 54.35 -6.40
N VAL A 289 9.71 55.27 -7.24
CA VAL A 289 9.80 55.19 -8.71
C VAL A 289 11.26 55.14 -9.19
N ASP A 290 12.17 55.90 -8.58
CA ASP A 290 13.58 55.92 -9.03
C ASP A 290 14.30 54.61 -8.78
N VAL A 291 14.12 53.96 -7.61
CA VAL A 291 14.65 52.62 -7.34
C VAL A 291 14.11 51.61 -8.34
N ALA A 292 12.82 51.69 -8.69
CA ALA A 292 12.23 50.84 -9.70
C ALA A 292 12.82 51.09 -11.11
N LYS A 293 13.14 52.34 -11.46
CA LYS A 293 13.81 52.68 -12.73
C LYS A 293 15.27 52.25 -12.75
N GLU A 294 15.99 52.39 -11.64
CA GLU A 294 17.38 51.99 -11.49
C GLU A 294 17.54 50.48 -11.60
N SER A 295 16.64 49.70 -10.98
CA SER A 295 16.68 48.25 -11.10
C SER A 295 16.49 47.81 -12.56
N LEU A 296 15.60 48.47 -13.32
CA LEU A 296 15.44 48.22 -14.76
C LEU A 296 16.65 48.68 -15.58
N LYS A 297 17.23 49.84 -15.27
CA LYS A 297 18.46 50.33 -15.93
C LYS A 297 19.63 49.38 -15.71
N ALA A 298 19.73 48.75 -14.55
CA ALA A 298 20.74 47.74 -14.26
C ALA A 298 20.58 46.46 -15.10
N LEU A 299 19.38 46.20 -15.64
CA LEU A 299 19.11 45.07 -16.54
C LEU A 299 19.47 45.35 -18.00
N LEU A 300 19.57 46.62 -18.39
CA LEU A 300 20.13 46.97 -19.69
C LEU A 300 21.61 46.60 -19.64
N PRO A 301 22.14 45.86 -20.64
CA PRO A 301 23.58 45.76 -20.81
C PRO A 301 24.11 47.19 -20.75
N LYS A 302 25.16 47.44 -19.95
CA LYS A 302 25.97 48.66 -20.12
C LYS A 302 26.48 48.59 -21.55
N TYR A 303 25.70 49.12 -22.49
CA TYR A 303 26.16 49.42 -23.82
C TYR A 303 27.22 50.48 -23.55
N HIS A 304 28.45 50.02 -23.36
CA HIS A 304 29.57 50.74 -23.89
C HIS A 304 29.22 50.88 -25.36
N ALA A 305 28.56 51.98 -25.70
CA ALA A 305 28.76 52.58 -26.98
C ALA A 305 30.27 52.84 -27.06
N LYS A 306 31.02 51.80 -27.41
CA LYS A 306 31.95 51.94 -28.51
C LYS A 306 31.06 52.37 -29.66
N SER A 307 30.72 53.67 -29.65
CA SER A 307 30.56 54.43 -30.87
C SER A 307 31.87 54.13 -31.58
N GLY A 308 31.85 53.09 -32.40
CA GLY A 308 32.85 52.93 -33.42
C GLY A 308 32.68 54.21 -34.19
N THR A 309 33.57 55.16 -33.96
CA THR A 309 33.82 56.28 -34.85
C THR A 309 33.61 55.74 -36.25
N CYS A 310 32.56 56.23 -36.92
CA CYS A 310 32.23 55.83 -38.28
C CYS A 310 33.54 55.80 -39.05
N LYS A 311 33.96 54.63 -39.54
CA LYS A 311 35.16 54.47 -40.37
C LYS A 311 34.95 55.03 -41.79
N ASN A 312 34.25 56.16 -41.89
CA ASN A 312 34.09 56.94 -43.10
C ASN A 312 34.83 58.28 -42.93
N ALA A 313 36.09 58.19 -42.50
CA ALA A 313 37.08 59.23 -42.75
C ALA A 313 38.05 58.69 -43.80
N ALA A 314 37.55 58.47 -45.02
CA ALA A 314 38.42 58.41 -46.18
C ALA A 314 38.79 59.86 -46.53
N PRO A 315 40.08 60.24 -46.56
CA PRO A 315 40.47 61.61 -46.87
C PRO A 315 40.47 61.77 -48.38
N ARG A 316 39.41 62.32 -49.00
CA ARG A 316 39.49 62.76 -50.40
C ARG A 316 38.72 64.06 -50.69
N THR A 317 39.54 65.05 -51.06
CA THR A 317 39.34 66.12 -52.05
C THR A 317 37.97 66.78 -52.10
N LEU A 318 37.94 68.01 -51.56
CA LEU A 318 36.95 69.03 -51.87
C LEU A 318 36.90 69.27 -53.39
N GLU A 319 35.91 68.70 -54.08
CA GLU A 319 35.44 69.29 -55.33
C GLU A 319 34.54 70.47 -54.97
N ALA A 320 35.09 71.66 -55.13
CA ALA A 320 34.35 72.91 -55.07
C ALA A 320 33.36 72.95 -56.24
N ASN A 321 32.09 72.55 -56.01
CA ASN A 321 30.86 72.98 -56.72
C ASN A 321 29.65 72.07 -56.44
N SER A 322 29.34 71.75 -55.18
CA SER A 322 28.05 71.12 -54.83
C SER A 322 27.32 71.94 -53.77
N MET A 323 26.02 72.18 -54.00
CA MET A 323 25.18 72.98 -53.11
C MET A 323 25.03 72.30 -51.73
N PRO A 324 24.94 73.07 -50.63
CA PRO A 324 24.88 72.52 -49.28
C PRO A 324 23.76 71.50 -49.07
N GLU A 325 22.60 71.73 -49.69
CA GLU A 325 21.43 70.85 -49.58
C GLU A 325 21.67 69.47 -50.21
N GLU A 326 22.37 69.40 -51.35
CA GLU A 326 22.69 68.13 -51.99
C GLU A 326 23.70 67.32 -51.17
N LEU A 327 24.67 67.99 -50.54
CA LEU A 327 25.62 67.35 -49.62
C LEU A 327 24.93 66.82 -48.36
N ILE A 328 23.96 67.56 -47.82
CA ILE A 328 23.15 67.14 -46.67
C ILE A 328 22.27 65.95 -47.04
N LEU A 329 21.58 65.99 -48.18
CA LEU A 329 20.73 64.90 -48.66
C LEU A 329 21.55 63.64 -48.98
N LYS A 330 22.75 63.80 -49.55
CA LYS A 330 23.66 62.67 -49.82
C LYS A 330 24.20 62.06 -48.52
N ARG A 331 24.44 62.88 -47.49
CA ARG A 331 24.76 62.41 -46.12
C ARG A 331 23.58 61.68 -45.48
N LEU A 332 22.37 62.24 -45.57
CA LEU A 332 21.17 61.65 -44.99
C LEU A 332 20.83 60.29 -45.64
N ARG A 333 21.05 60.15 -46.94
CA ARG A 333 20.91 58.87 -47.66
C ARG A 333 22.04 57.86 -47.39
N SER A 334 23.13 58.27 -46.73
CA SER A 334 24.24 57.40 -46.35
C SER A 334 24.10 56.79 -44.96
N TYR A 335 23.10 57.20 -44.18
CA TYR A 335 22.74 56.51 -42.93
C TYR A 335 21.98 55.23 -43.26
N GLU A 336 22.32 54.14 -42.57
CA GLU A 336 21.55 52.89 -42.65
C GLU A 336 20.08 53.17 -42.26
N GLY A 337 19.14 52.64 -43.03
CA GLY A 337 17.71 52.74 -42.72
C GLY A 337 17.37 52.08 -41.37
N PRO A 338 16.17 52.34 -40.81
CA PRO A 338 15.77 51.73 -39.55
C PRO A 338 15.91 50.20 -39.66
N MET A 339 16.71 49.61 -38.77
CA MET A 339 16.88 48.15 -38.73
C MET A 339 15.49 47.51 -38.57
N PRO A 340 15.20 46.41 -39.29
CA PRO A 340 13.97 45.67 -39.09
C PRO A 340 13.87 45.25 -37.62
N ALA A 341 12.64 45.18 -37.10
CA ALA A 341 12.41 44.72 -35.73
C ALA A 341 13.17 43.41 -35.50
N PRO A 342 13.87 43.26 -34.35
CA PRO A 342 14.58 42.02 -34.04
C PRO A 342 13.62 40.85 -34.21
N ALA A 343 14.04 39.82 -34.95
CA ALA A 343 13.22 38.63 -35.12
C ALA A 343 12.87 38.09 -33.73
N ILE A 344 11.56 38.10 -33.40
CA ILE A 344 11.09 37.52 -32.14
C ILE A 344 11.56 36.06 -32.17
N PRO A 345 12.42 35.63 -31.23
CA PRO A 345 12.85 34.24 -31.19
C PRO A 345 11.60 33.38 -31.09
N SER A 346 11.42 32.43 -32.01
CA SER A 346 10.29 31.51 -31.90
C SER A 346 10.36 30.87 -30.52
N LEU A 347 9.32 31.07 -29.70
CA LEU A 347 9.19 30.42 -28.40
C LEU A 347 9.12 28.91 -28.67
N GLN A 348 10.27 28.24 -28.63
CA GLN A 348 10.30 26.79 -28.66
C GLN A 348 9.57 26.32 -27.41
N ARG A 349 8.52 25.51 -27.62
CA ARG A 349 7.86 24.85 -26.48
C ARG A 349 8.93 24.04 -25.75
N VAL A 350 9.00 24.23 -24.44
CA VAL A 350 9.88 23.47 -23.53
C VAL A 350 9.63 21.96 -23.64
N ILE A 351 8.43 21.59 -24.10
CA ILE A 351 7.99 20.22 -24.34
C ILE A 351 7.51 20.12 -25.79
N PRO A 352 8.08 19.22 -26.61
CA PRO A 352 7.62 18.98 -27.98
C PRO A 352 6.12 18.64 -28.01
N ALA A 353 5.40 19.14 -29.02
CA ALA A 353 4.01 18.77 -29.21
C ALA A 353 3.93 17.31 -29.68
N VAL A 354 3.08 16.52 -29.03
CA VAL A 354 2.83 15.12 -29.43
C VAL A 354 1.86 15.12 -30.61
N SER A 355 2.36 14.79 -31.81
CA SER A 355 1.52 14.69 -33.00
C SER A 355 0.67 13.42 -32.96
N THR A 356 -0.61 13.53 -33.33
CA THR A 356 -1.51 12.36 -33.46
C THR A 356 -1.04 11.35 -34.51
N ASP A 357 -0.24 11.79 -35.48
CA ASP A 357 0.31 10.91 -36.52
C ASP A 357 1.35 9.93 -35.97
N MET A 358 1.98 10.24 -34.82
CA MET A 358 2.92 9.34 -34.17
C MET A 358 2.28 8.03 -33.71
N PHE A 359 0.99 8.06 -33.34
CA PHE A 359 0.27 6.84 -32.94
C PHE A 359 -0.04 5.94 -34.13
N ARG A 360 0.10 6.42 -35.38
CA ARG A 360 -0.04 5.60 -36.59
C ARG A 360 1.22 4.80 -36.92
N VAL A 361 2.36 5.14 -36.30
CA VAL A 361 3.65 4.48 -36.53
C VAL A 361 4.20 3.96 -35.19
N PRO A 362 3.79 2.77 -34.73
CA PRO A 362 4.15 2.20 -33.42
C PRO A 362 5.65 2.25 -33.09
N ASN A 363 6.52 1.95 -34.06
CA ASN A 363 7.97 1.92 -33.86
C ASN A 363 8.55 3.29 -33.47
N GLN A 364 8.03 4.38 -34.04
CA GLN A 364 8.50 5.73 -33.72
C GLN A 364 8.09 6.13 -32.30
N MET A 365 6.86 5.78 -31.91
CA MET A 365 6.36 5.99 -30.55
C MET A 365 7.19 5.20 -29.52
N MET A 366 7.43 3.91 -29.76
CA MET A 366 8.22 3.07 -28.86
C MET A 366 9.67 3.57 -28.73
N THR A 367 10.26 4.07 -29.81
CA THR A 367 11.62 4.67 -29.78
C THR A 367 11.65 5.95 -28.95
N LEU A 368 10.64 6.83 -29.11
CA LEU A 368 10.52 8.04 -28.29
C LEU A 368 10.37 7.68 -26.81
N LEU A 369 9.42 6.81 -26.47
CA LEU A 369 9.18 6.36 -25.10
C LEU A 369 10.44 5.76 -24.48
N SER A 370 11.11 4.85 -25.18
CA SER A 370 12.37 4.24 -24.72
C SER A 370 13.45 5.27 -24.44
N SER A 371 13.56 6.31 -25.27
CA SER A 371 14.50 7.41 -25.06
C SER A 371 14.18 8.21 -23.80
N GLN A 372 12.90 8.57 -23.59
CA GLN A 372 12.50 9.32 -22.39
C GLN A 372 12.61 8.47 -21.11
N LEU A 373 12.26 7.18 -21.17
CA LEU A 373 12.41 6.25 -20.05
C LEU A 373 13.87 6.07 -19.66
N LYS A 374 14.80 6.02 -20.62
CA LYS A 374 16.25 6.00 -20.33
C LYS A 374 16.71 7.23 -19.57
N VAL A 375 16.17 8.42 -19.85
CA VAL A 375 16.48 9.63 -19.08
C VAL A 375 16.02 9.47 -17.63
N LEU A 376 14.79 8.99 -17.41
CA LEU A 376 14.25 8.75 -16.07
C LEU A 376 15.07 7.71 -15.29
N THR A 377 15.41 6.57 -15.92
CA THR A 377 16.25 5.53 -15.33
C THR A 377 17.66 6.04 -15.02
N GLY A 378 18.23 6.88 -15.90
CA GLY A 378 19.52 7.52 -15.66
C GLY A 378 19.52 8.40 -14.41
N GLN A 379 18.44 9.15 -14.18
CA GLN A 379 18.29 9.99 -12.98
C GLN A 379 18.13 9.15 -11.72
N ALA A 380 17.33 8.09 -11.77
CA ALA A 380 17.17 7.16 -10.65
C ALA A 380 18.53 6.52 -10.28
N ARG A 381 19.31 6.09 -11.28
CA ARG A 381 20.67 5.56 -11.09
C ARG A 381 21.61 6.56 -10.41
N MET A 382 21.63 7.80 -10.89
CA MET A 382 22.46 8.85 -10.30
C MET A 382 22.11 9.09 -8.84
N PHE A 383 20.82 9.21 -8.52
CA PHE A 383 20.34 9.38 -7.15
C PHE A 383 20.76 8.21 -6.25
N ASN A 384 20.53 6.98 -6.69
CA ASN A 384 20.87 5.78 -5.91
C ASN A 384 22.39 5.67 -5.69
N ALA A 385 23.21 6.00 -6.69
CA ALA A 385 24.67 6.00 -6.54
C ALA A 385 25.13 7.02 -5.49
N GLN A 386 24.51 8.21 -5.46
CA GLN A 386 24.77 9.22 -4.44
C GLN A 386 24.29 8.78 -3.05
N ALA A 387 23.12 8.14 -2.95
CA ALA A 387 22.60 7.61 -1.69
C ALA A 387 23.50 6.50 -1.11
N VAL A 388 24.00 5.58 -1.96
CA VAL A 388 24.98 4.56 -1.55
C VAL A 388 26.29 5.21 -1.07
N LYS A 389 26.77 6.26 -1.75
CA LYS A 389 27.96 7.01 -1.33
C LYS A 389 27.76 7.72 0.02
N LEU A 390 26.56 8.25 0.31
CA LEU A 390 26.25 8.78 1.65
C LEU A 390 26.37 7.70 2.72
N ALA A 391 25.75 6.54 2.49
CA ALA A 391 25.81 5.42 3.43
C ALA A 391 27.26 4.94 3.66
N SER A 392 28.10 4.92 2.62
CA SER A 392 29.51 4.55 2.77
C SER A 392 30.30 5.60 3.57
N LEU A 393 29.99 6.89 3.41
CA LEU A 393 30.61 7.96 4.21
C LEU A 393 30.22 7.84 5.69
N ASP A 394 28.97 7.46 5.98
CA ASP A 394 28.51 7.19 7.35
C ASP A 394 29.18 5.98 7.98
N SER A 395 29.28 4.86 7.27
CA SER A 395 30.03 3.69 7.74
C SER A 395 31.50 4.04 8.05
N ALA A 396 32.17 4.75 7.14
CA ALA A 396 33.55 5.19 7.35
C ALA A 396 33.67 6.10 8.59
N PHE A 397 32.74 7.03 8.79
CA PHE A 397 32.76 7.90 9.96
C PHE A 397 32.60 7.12 11.26
N MET A 398 31.70 6.12 11.29
CA MET A 398 31.51 5.22 12.43
C MET A 398 32.77 4.39 12.76
N GLU A 399 33.60 4.06 11.76
CA GLU A 399 34.88 3.38 11.96
C GLU A 399 35.97 4.29 12.53
N TRP A 400 36.03 5.56 12.12
CA TRP A 400 37.07 6.49 12.54
C TRP A 400 36.79 7.15 13.90
N ILE A 401 35.53 7.40 14.23
CA ILE A 401 35.16 8.15 15.44
C ILE A 401 35.68 7.56 16.76
N PRO A 402 35.75 6.22 16.97
CA PRO A 402 36.30 5.67 18.21
C PRO A 402 37.79 5.98 18.40
N ASN A 403 38.51 6.26 17.31
CA ASN A 403 39.95 6.54 17.30
C ASN A 403 40.27 8.04 17.38
N LEU A 404 39.26 8.91 17.52
CA LEU A 404 39.43 10.37 17.53
C LEU A 404 40.25 10.86 18.73
N TYR A 405 40.08 10.21 19.88
CA TYR A 405 40.84 10.48 21.10
C TYR A 405 41.68 9.28 21.49
N GLN A 406 42.95 9.53 21.82
CA GLN A 406 43.88 8.51 22.29
C GLN A 406 44.37 8.85 23.68
N ASN A 407 44.49 7.83 24.53
CA ASN A 407 45.03 7.96 25.87
C ASN A 407 46.56 7.98 25.80
N VAL A 408 47.15 9.17 25.98
CA VAL A 408 48.60 9.36 25.93
C VAL A 408 49.14 9.45 27.35
N PRO A 409 50.13 8.61 27.74
CA PRO A 409 50.74 8.67 29.06
C PRO A 409 51.48 10.01 29.22
N THR A 410 51.01 10.79 30.17
CA THR A 410 51.50 12.16 30.45
C THR A 410 51.87 12.26 31.93
N TYR A 411 52.71 13.24 32.27
CA TYR A 411 53.12 13.50 33.64
C TYR A 411 52.88 14.95 34.02
N THR A 412 52.39 15.17 35.23
CA THR A 412 52.30 16.50 35.84
C THR A 412 53.16 16.54 37.10
N LEU A 413 53.74 17.72 37.36
CA LEU A 413 54.60 17.94 38.52
C LEU A 413 53.77 18.57 39.64
N LEU A 414 53.42 17.79 40.64
CA LEU A 414 52.78 18.31 41.84
C LEU A 414 53.85 18.83 42.79
N THR A 415 53.85 20.13 43.05
CA THR A 415 54.81 20.74 43.99
C THR A 415 54.14 20.90 45.34
N ILE A 416 54.59 20.12 46.32
CA ILE A 416 54.10 20.19 47.69
C ILE A 416 55.05 21.09 48.50
N PRO A 417 54.58 22.25 49.00
CA PRO A 417 55.36 23.07 49.92
C PRO A 417 55.50 22.33 51.25
N CYS A 418 56.64 22.53 51.93
CA CYS A 418 56.86 21.98 53.26
C CYS A 418 56.52 23.05 54.30
N ASP A 419 55.61 22.75 55.22
CA ASP A 419 55.17 23.66 56.27
C ASP A 419 56.10 23.65 57.52
N TYR A 420 57.09 22.76 57.55
CA TYR A 420 58.09 22.68 58.63
C TYR A 420 59.33 23.52 58.29
N GLN A 421 59.68 24.46 59.18
CA GLN A 421 60.78 25.43 58.96
C GLN A 421 62.16 24.91 59.37
N GLU A 422 62.27 23.95 60.30
CA GLU A 422 63.57 23.44 60.76
C GLU A 422 63.96 22.14 60.01
N ASN A 423 65.15 22.14 59.39
CA ASN A 423 65.75 21.06 58.58
C ASN A 423 65.07 20.71 57.23
N CYS A 424 64.19 21.57 56.71
CA CYS A 424 63.57 21.38 55.40
C CYS A 424 64.57 21.56 54.24
N LYS A 425 64.62 20.60 53.30
CA LYS A 425 65.50 20.63 52.11
C LYS A 425 64.88 21.34 50.88
N GLY A 426 63.72 21.97 51.04
CA GLY A 426 62.99 22.64 49.96
C GLY A 426 61.67 21.95 49.58
N ARG A 427 61.04 22.43 48.50
CA ARG A 427 59.74 21.92 48.01
C ARG A 427 59.87 20.49 47.49
N LEU A 428 58.90 19.62 47.80
CA LEU A 428 58.84 18.27 47.27
C LEU A 428 58.15 18.29 45.91
N HIS A 429 58.80 17.78 44.88
CA HIS A 429 58.23 17.66 43.54
C HIS A 429 57.82 16.21 43.28
N LEU A 430 56.53 15.92 43.30
CA LEU A 430 55.97 14.61 42.96
C LEU A 430 55.63 14.56 41.47
N ARG A 431 56.07 13.51 40.78
CA ARG A 431 55.69 13.26 39.39
C ARG A 431 54.47 12.34 39.37
N LEU A 432 53.32 12.89 39.00
CA LEU A 432 52.09 12.11 38.83
C LEU A 432 51.95 11.68 37.37
N GLN A 433 51.89 10.37 37.13
CA GLN A 433 51.64 9.81 35.79
C GLN A 433 50.14 9.53 35.63
N TYR A 434 49.55 9.99 34.53
CA TYR A 434 48.15 9.73 34.18
C TYR A 434 48.00 9.59 32.66
N ALA A 435 46.88 9.02 32.23
CA ALA A 435 46.53 8.96 30.82
C ALA A 435 45.71 10.21 30.46
N GLU A 436 46.24 11.04 29.55
CA GLU A 436 45.54 12.21 29.04
C GLU A 436 44.86 11.85 27.71
N ALA A 437 43.55 12.10 27.60
CA ALA A 437 42.83 11.96 26.34
C ALA A 437 43.24 13.10 25.39
N ARG A 438 44.04 12.78 24.35
CA ARG A 438 44.48 13.73 23.34
C ARG A 438 43.81 13.46 22.00
N LEU A 439 43.46 14.54 21.30
CA LEU A 439 42.91 14.47 19.95
C LEU A 439 43.97 13.94 18.97
N ALA A 440 43.68 12.87 18.26
CA ALA A 440 44.50 12.38 17.17
C ALA A 440 44.26 13.25 15.92
N GLN A 441 45.20 14.15 15.61
CA GLN A 441 45.00 15.16 14.55
C GLN A 441 44.75 14.57 13.17
N ASP A 442 45.37 13.44 12.84
CA ASP A 442 45.17 12.78 11.55
C ASP A 442 43.75 12.22 11.42
N VAL A 443 43.23 11.59 12.48
CA VAL A 443 41.85 11.09 12.54
C VAL A 443 40.86 12.25 12.49
N ALA A 444 41.12 13.34 13.24
CA ALA A 444 40.28 14.52 13.25
C ALA A 444 40.12 15.15 11.85
N LYS A 445 41.22 15.25 11.08
CA LYS A 445 41.18 15.73 9.69
C LYS A 445 40.37 14.83 8.78
N VAL A 446 40.57 13.50 8.88
CA VAL A 446 39.82 12.52 8.08
C VAL A 446 38.33 12.55 8.41
N THR A 447 37.96 12.66 9.69
CA THR A 447 36.55 12.78 10.10
C THR A 447 35.90 14.07 9.61
N GLU A 448 36.62 15.20 9.67
CA GLU A 448 36.10 16.49 9.21
C GLU A 448 35.91 16.51 7.68
N GLN A 449 36.88 15.97 6.93
CA GLN A 449 36.78 15.83 5.49
C GLN A 449 35.60 14.93 5.09
N ASN A 450 35.43 13.80 5.77
CA ASN A 450 34.31 12.89 5.55
C ASN A 450 32.96 13.59 5.77
N ARG A 451 32.80 14.35 6.87
CA ARG A 451 31.56 15.08 7.15
C ARG A 451 31.33 16.24 6.18
N SER A 452 32.38 16.91 5.73
CA SER A 452 32.31 17.94 4.69
C SER A 452 31.82 17.36 3.36
N GLU A 453 32.36 16.21 2.93
CA GLU A 453 31.91 15.50 1.73
C GLU A 453 30.47 14.99 1.87
N TRP A 454 30.11 14.47 3.04
CA TRP A 454 28.74 14.01 3.34
C TRP A 454 27.74 15.18 3.25
N MET A 455 28.06 16.33 3.82
CA MET A 455 27.23 17.54 3.75
C MET A 455 27.08 18.05 2.32
N GLY A 456 28.17 18.07 1.54
CA GLY A 456 28.13 18.47 0.13
C GLY A 456 27.24 17.56 -0.71
N LEU A 457 27.36 16.24 -0.51
CA LEU A 457 26.54 15.24 -1.20
C LEU A 457 25.07 15.30 -0.80
N LEU A 458 24.77 15.55 0.49
CA LEU A 458 23.41 15.76 0.97
C LEU A 458 22.77 17.01 0.34
N MET A 459 23.53 18.11 0.26
CA MET A 459 23.05 19.33 -0.41
C MET A 459 22.76 19.08 -1.89
N ASP A 460 23.58 18.28 -2.58
CA ASP A 460 23.34 17.92 -3.98
C ASP A 460 22.06 17.07 -4.14
N LEU A 461 21.81 16.12 -3.23
CA LEU A 461 20.60 15.27 -3.24
C LEU A 461 19.31 16.03 -2.93
N GLN A 462 19.40 17.15 -2.19
CA GLN A 462 18.28 18.03 -1.91
C GLN A 462 17.96 19.00 -3.07
N ARG A 463 18.80 19.06 -4.12
CA ARG A 463 18.50 19.88 -5.30
C ARG A 463 17.34 19.29 -6.11
N ALA A 464 16.67 20.18 -6.83
CA ALA A 464 15.61 19.78 -7.75
C ALA A 464 16.14 18.85 -8.86
N PRO A 465 15.31 17.92 -9.36
CA PRO A 465 15.66 17.08 -10.50
C PRO A 465 16.07 17.91 -11.73
N SER A 466 16.89 17.31 -12.60
CA SER A 466 17.35 17.99 -13.80
C SER A 466 16.18 18.37 -14.73
N ARG A 467 16.27 19.51 -15.43
CA ARG A 467 15.22 19.96 -16.35
C ARG A 467 14.93 18.94 -17.47
N THR A 468 15.95 18.20 -17.89
CA THR A 468 15.82 17.12 -18.88
C THR A 468 14.97 15.98 -18.35
N ALA A 469 15.13 15.60 -17.07
CA ALA A 469 14.29 14.61 -16.40
C ALA A 469 12.83 15.06 -16.32
N CYS A 470 12.60 16.31 -15.88
CA CYS A 470 11.25 16.87 -15.78
C CYS A 470 10.58 16.93 -17.16
N SER A 471 11.29 17.40 -18.20
CA SER A 471 10.76 17.45 -19.56
C SER A 471 10.43 16.05 -20.09
N ALA A 472 11.29 15.05 -19.85
CA ALA A 472 11.06 13.67 -20.26
C ALA A 472 9.80 13.07 -19.62
N VAL A 473 9.59 13.26 -18.32
CA VAL A 473 8.42 12.78 -17.59
C VAL A 473 7.13 13.42 -18.10
N VAL A 474 7.10 14.74 -18.28
CA VAL A 474 5.89 15.42 -18.80
C VAL A 474 5.62 15.03 -20.26
N HIS A 475 6.66 14.81 -21.06
CA HIS A 475 6.49 14.33 -22.44
C HIS A 475 5.92 12.91 -22.48
N LEU A 476 6.42 12.00 -21.63
CA LEU A 476 5.86 10.65 -21.46
C LEU A 476 4.38 10.69 -21.06
N GLU A 477 4.03 11.56 -20.10
CA GLU A 477 2.65 11.72 -19.63
C GLU A 477 1.74 12.23 -20.75
N ALA A 478 2.17 13.24 -21.50
CA ALA A 478 1.42 13.78 -22.63
C ALA A 478 1.16 12.70 -23.69
N CYS A 479 2.21 11.92 -24.01
CA CYS A 479 2.13 10.78 -24.92
C CYS A 479 1.11 9.73 -24.48
N ILE A 480 1.15 9.30 -23.22
CA ILE A 480 0.24 8.28 -22.67
C ILE A 480 -1.20 8.81 -22.58
N THR A 481 -1.37 10.04 -22.12
CA THR A 481 -2.69 10.67 -21.97
C THR A 481 -3.37 10.82 -23.32
N GLN A 482 -2.64 11.28 -24.34
CA GLN A 482 -3.16 11.42 -25.69
C GLN A 482 -3.43 10.07 -26.35
N LEU A 483 -2.64 9.03 -26.08
CA LEU A 483 -2.91 7.66 -26.53
C LEU A 483 -4.27 7.17 -26.00
N VAL A 484 -4.51 7.31 -24.69
CA VAL A 484 -5.78 6.90 -24.06
C VAL A 484 -6.97 7.69 -24.61
N GLN A 485 -6.82 9.01 -24.78
CA GLN A 485 -7.87 9.85 -25.37
C GLN A 485 -8.18 9.46 -26.82
N THR A 486 -7.15 9.23 -27.62
CA THR A 486 -7.29 8.79 -29.02
C THR A 486 -7.95 7.41 -29.09
N HIS A 487 -7.59 6.49 -28.19
CA HIS A 487 -8.22 5.17 -28.11
C HIS A 487 -9.72 5.26 -27.78
N ARG A 488 -10.10 6.05 -26.77
CA ARG A 488 -11.51 6.21 -26.36
C ARG A 488 -12.39 6.80 -27.48
N CYS A 489 -11.86 7.77 -28.23
CA CYS A 489 -12.56 8.46 -29.31
C CYS A 489 -12.41 7.79 -30.71
N GLY A 490 -11.55 6.77 -30.84
CA GLY A 490 -11.21 6.15 -32.12
C GLY A 490 -12.29 5.25 -32.73
N ALA A 491 -12.26 5.09 -34.05
CA ALA A 491 -13.07 4.11 -34.79
C ALA A 491 -12.57 2.66 -34.52
N THR A 492 -13.39 1.65 -34.82
CA THR A 492 -13.14 0.23 -34.49
C THR A 492 -11.81 -0.32 -34.99
N ASP A 493 -11.39 0.01 -36.21
CA ASP A 493 -10.11 -0.50 -36.77
C ASP A 493 -8.89 0.19 -36.14
N THR A 494 -8.98 1.50 -35.90
CA THR A 494 -7.96 2.25 -35.17
C THR A 494 -7.84 1.80 -33.71
N LYS A 495 -8.94 1.36 -33.08
CA LYS A 495 -8.93 0.88 -31.70
C LYS A 495 -8.07 -0.37 -31.52
N LYS A 496 -8.15 -1.36 -32.42
CA LYS A 496 -7.32 -2.57 -32.33
C LYS A 496 -5.82 -2.28 -32.42
N MET A 497 -5.43 -1.37 -33.32
CA MET A 497 -4.01 -0.98 -33.45
C MET A 497 -3.53 -0.22 -32.21
N LEU A 498 -4.33 0.75 -31.73
CA LEU A 498 -4.02 1.50 -30.51
C LEU A 498 -4.02 0.62 -29.26
N GLN A 499 -4.86 -0.41 -29.22
CA GLN A 499 -4.88 -1.43 -28.17
C GLN A 499 -3.54 -2.18 -28.10
N ALA A 500 -3.08 -2.71 -29.24
CA ALA A 500 -1.80 -3.43 -29.31
C ALA A 500 -0.63 -2.53 -28.89
N LEU A 501 -0.62 -1.28 -29.36
CA LEU A 501 0.38 -0.27 -28.96
C LEU A 501 0.30 0.03 -27.46
N GLY A 502 -0.89 0.23 -26.90
CA GLY A 502 -1.08 0.49 -25.46
C GLY A 502 -0.58 -0.65 -24.58
N SER A 503 -0.86 -1.91 -24.96
CA SER A 503 -0.33 -3.10 -24.28
C SER A 503 1.19 -3.21 -24.38
N GLU A 504 1.78 -2.90 -25.54
CA GLU A 504 3.23 -2.91 -25.73
C GLU A 504 3.93 -1.87 -24.84
N ILE A 505 3.37 -0.66 -24.77
CA ILE A 505 3.84 0.42 -23.90
C ILE A 505 3.73 0.02 -22.43
N PHE A 506 2.61 -0.60 -22.03
CA PHE A 506 2.45 -1.10 -20.66
C PHE A 506 3.58 -2.06 -20.29
N PHE A 507 3.87 -3.07 -21.11
CA PHE A 507 4.95 -4.01 -20.82
C PHE A 507 6.34 -3.36 -20.84
N GLU A 508 6.56 -2.32 -21.64
CA GLU A 508 7.82 -1.56 -21.62
C GLU A 508 8.01 -0.75 -20.32
N LEU A 509 6.93 -0.17 -19.79
CA LEU A 509 6.95 0.46 -18.47
C LEU A 509 7.20 -0.57 -17.37
N VAL A 510 6.60 -1.76 -17.45
CA VAL A 510 6.86 -2.84 -16.49
C VAL A 510 8.33 -3.29 -16.55
N ARG A 511 8.96 -3.35 -17.74
CA ARG A 511 10.41 -3.63 -17.87
C ARG A 511 11.28 -2.53 -17.27
N THR A 512 10.79 -1.29 -17.28
CA THR A 512 11.49 -0.13 -16.71
C THR A 512 11.37 -0.08 -15.18
N LEU A 513 10.34 -0.71 -14.60
CA LEU A 513 10.26 -0.94 -13.16
C LEU A 513 11.29 -1.99 -12.75
N ASN A 514 12.38 -1.53 -12.16
CA ASN A 514 13.43 -2.35 -11.59
C ASN A 514 13.81 -1.76 -10.23
N LYS A 515 14.73 -2.41 -9.51
CA LYS A 515 15.17 -1.94 -8.19
C LYS A 515 15.63 -0.47 -8.21
N GLU A 516 16.31 -0.03 -9.26
CA GLU A 516 16.81 1.35 -9.35
C GLU A 516 15.66 2.37 -9.42
N THR A 517 14.64 2.11 -10.24
CA THR A 517 13.50 3.01 -10.40
C THR A 517 12.49 2.90 -9.26
N THR A 518 12.42 1.76 -8.56
CA THR A 518 11.54 1.57 -7.39
C THR A 518 12.12 2.17 -6.10
N ASP A 519 13.44 2.19 -5.94
CA ASP A 519 14.12 2.83 -4.80
C ASP A 519 14.06 4.37 -4.91
N TYR A 520 14.08 4.91 -6.14
CA TYR A 520 13.87 6.34 -6.37
C TYR A 520 12.38 6.68 -6.43
N PHE A 521 11.84 7.18 -5.31
CA PHE A 521 10.40 7.42 -5.11
C PHE A 521 9.69 8.18 -6.26
N PRO A 522 10.23 9.29 -6.82
CA PRO A 522 9.57 10.01 -7.91
C PRO A 522 9.38 9.16 -9.18
N ALA A 523 10.39 8.34 -9.54
CA ALA A 523 10.26 7.45 -10.69
C ALA A 523 9.24 6.34 -10.42
N ARG A 524 9.27 5.73 -9.22
CA ARG A 524 8.29 4.71 -8.82
C ARG A 524 6.87 5.25 -8.93
N GLN A 525 6.59 6.40 -8.31
CA GLN A 525 5.26 7.00 -8.30
C GLN A 525 4.78 7.28 -9.74
N PHE A 526 5.62 7.91 -10.56
CA PHE A 526 5.27 8.21 -11.95
C PHE A 526 4.97 6.93 -12.76
N LEU A 527 5.88 5.95 -12.73
CA LEU A 527 5.72 4.71 -13.48
C LEU A 527 4.46 3.93 -13.04
N THR A 528 4.22 3.82 -11.74
CA THR A 528 3.01 3.16 -11.22
C THR A 528 1.71 3.86 -11.64
N SER A 529 1.67 5.20 -11.65
CA SER A 529 0.51 5.96 -12.14
C SER A 529 0.28 5.75 -13.64
N CYS A 530 1.34 5.67 -14.44
CA CYS A 530 1.24 5.34 -15.85
C CYS A 530 0.76 3.90 -16.07
N LEU A 531 1.22 2.94 -15.26
CA LEU A 531 0.74 1.56 -15.29
C LEU A 531 -0.73 1.46 -14.92
N ASP A 532 -1.21 2.21 -13.93
CA ASP A 532 -2.65 2.22 -13.60
C ASP A 532 -3.50 2.70 -14.76
N MET A 533 -3.10 3.79 -15.42
CA MET A 533 -3.83 4.31 -16.57
C MET A 533 -3.83 3.33 -17.75
N LEU A 534 -2.66 2.82 -18.13
CA LEU A 534 -2.53 1.92 -19.28
C LEU A 534 -3.11 0.53 -18.98
N GLY A 535 -2.89 0.04 -17.77
CA GLY A 535 -3.33 -1.27 -17.32
C GLY A 535 -4.84 -1.37 -17.25
N GLN A 536 -5.54 -0.34 -16.77
CA GLN A 536 -7.01 -0.34 -16.76
C GLN A 536 -7.62 -0.22 -18.16
N GLU A 537 -7.01 0.56 -19.05
CA GLU A 537 -7.58 0.82 -20.39
C GLU A 537 -7.21 -0.26 -21.44
N PHE A 538 -6.01 -0.86 -21.34
CA PHE A 538 -5.45 -1.70 -22.40
C PHE A 538 -5.15 -3.15 -21.99
N VAL A 539 -5.13 -3.48 -20.69
CA VAL A 539 -4.67 -4.80 -20.22
C VAL A 539 -5.77 -5.54 -19.44
N SER A 540 -6.33 -4.88 -18.43
CA SER A 540 -7.38 -5.43 -17.58
C SER A 540 -8.63 -5.72 -18.40
N GLY A 541 -9.18 -6.94 -18.26
CA GLY A 541 -10.37 -7.35 -19.00
C GLY A 541 -10.13 -7.90 -20.41
N HIS A 542 -8.89 -7.86 -20.92
CA HIS A 542 -8.53 -8.40 -22.24
C HIS A 542 -7.96 -9.81 -22.13
N GLU A 543 -8.59 -10.77 -22.83
CA GLU A 543 -8.22 -12.20 -22.77
C GLU A 543 -6.78 -12.47 -23.21
N ASP A 544 -6.32 -11.81 -24.27
CA ASP A 544 -5.01 -11.97 -24.88
C ASP A 544 -3.86 -11.44 -24.01
N GLN A 545 -4.15 -10.52 -23.09
CA GLN A 545 -3.15 -9.85 -22.24
C GLN A 545 -2.94 -10.52 -20.88
N CYS A 546 -3.91 -11.33 -20.42
CA CYS A 546 -3.87 -11.95 -19.09
C CYS A 546 -2.66 -12.90 -18.93
N LEU A 547 -2.39 -13.78 -19.90
CA LEU A 547 -1.25 -14.70 -19.85
C LEU A 547 0.12 -13.98 -19.91
N PRO A 548 0.34 -12.98 -20.79
CA PRO A 548 1.51 -12.12 -20.73
C PRO A 548 1.76 -11.47 -19.37
N VAL A 549 0.71 -10.93 -18.71
CA VAL A 549 0.80 -10.35 -17.36
C VAL A 549 1.34 -11.38 -16.35
N LEU A 550 0.78 -12.60 -16.36
CA LEU A 550 1.27 -13.68 -15.50
C LEU A 550 2.75 -14.00 -15.76
N LYS A 551 3.16 -14.14 -17.03
CA LYS A 551 4.55 -14.46 -17.40
C LYS A 551 5.54 -13.41 -16.90
N VAL A 552 5.17 -12.14 -16.88
CA VAL A 552 6.04 -11.06 -16.39
C VAL A 552 6.22 -11.16 -14.87
N ILE A 553 5.14 -11.40 -14.12
CA ILE A 553 5.22 -11.59 -12.66
C ILE A 553 6.05 -12.84 -12.32
N LEU A 554 5.91 -13.92 -13.08
CA LEU A 554 6.71 -15.14 -12.84
C LEU A 554 8.17 -15.01 -13.27
N LYS A 555 8.51 -14.05 -14.14
CA LYS A 555 9.91 -13.74 -14.48
C LYS A 555 10.57 -12.92 -13.39
N ASP A 556 9.85 -11.98 -12.78
CA ASP A 556 10.31 -11.16 -11.67
C ASP A 556 9.20 -11.02 -10.60
N PRO A 557 9.22 -11.86 -9.54
CA PRO A 557 8.19 -11.84 -8.51
C PRO A 557 8.15 -10.55 -7.68
N SER A 558 9.19 -9.70 -7.73
CA SER A 558 9.18 -8.40 -7.03
C SER A 558 8.15 -7.42 -7.63
N LEU A 559 7.75 -7.63 -8.89
CA LEU A 559 6.79 -6.80 -9.60
C LEU A 559 5.32 -7.09 -9.22
N VAL A 560 5.06 -8.17 -8.47
CA VAL A 560 3.69 -8.63 -8.19
C VAL A 560 2.82 -7.53 -7.58
N GLY A 561 3.36 -6.71 -6.67
CA GLY A 561 2.61 -5.62 -6.03
C GLY A 561 2.13 -4.53 -6.99
N HIS A 562 2.82 -4.34 -8.11
CA HIS A 562 2.52 -3.30 -9.10
C HIS A 562 1.67 -3.82 -10.26
N VAL A 563 1.81 -5.11 -10.61
CA VAL A 563 1.25 -5.68 -11.84
C VAL A 563 0.03 -6.57 -11.59
N ALA A 564 -0.09 -7.21 -10.41
CA ALA A 564 -1.21 -8.08 -10.07
C ALA A 564 -2.61 -7.43 -10.13
N PRO A 565 -2.81 -6.10 -9.96
CA PRO A 565 -4.13 -5.48 -10.14
C PRO A 565 -4.72 -5.67 -11.55
N PHE A 566 -3.88 -5.84 -12.57
CA PHE A 566 -4.31 -6.02 -13.97
C PHE A 566 -4.40 -7.50 -14.37
N PHE A 567 -4.05 -8.41 -13.46
CA PHE A 567 -4.22 -9.84 -13.67
C PHE A 567 -5.67 -10.23 -13.40
N ALA A 568 -6.44 -10.45 -14.47
CA ALA A 568 -7.86 -10.77 -14.44
C ALA A 568 -8.15 -12.17 -15.02
N PRO A 569 -7.92 -13.26 -14.28
CA PRO A 569 -8.16 -14.62 -14.80
C PRO A 569 -9.65 -14.89 -15.07
N ALA A 570 -10.59 -14.14 -14.47
CA ALA A 570 -12.02 -14.35 -14.69
C ALA A 570 -12.49 -14.02 -16.12
N THR A 571 -11.70 -13.29 -16.91
CA THR A 571 -12.09 -12.89 -18.28
C THR A 571 -11.67 -13.89 -19.34
N VAL A 572 -10.71 -14.79 -19.06
CA VAL A 572 -10.22 -15.76 -20.04
C VAL A 572 -11.13 -16.98 -20.16
N ASN A 573 -10.97 -17.72 -21.26
CA ASN A 573 -11.67 -18.99 -21.43
C ASN A 573 -11.19 -20.08 -20.43
N ASN A 574 -12.00 -21.12 -20.28
CA ASN A 574 -11.77 -22.19 -19.31
C ASN A 574 -10.42 -22.92 -19.46
N GLU A 575 -9.92 -23.09 -20.69
CA GLU A 575 -8.63 -23.77 -20.92
C GLU A 575 -7.46 -22.90 -20.48
N GLN A 576 -7.49 -21.61 -20.82
CA GLN A 576 -6.49 -20.64 -20.40
C GLN A 576 -6.53 -20.43 -18.89
N PHE A 577 -7.70 -20.38 -18.27
CA PHE A 577 -7.84 -20.29 -16.81
C PHE A 577 -7.07 -21.42 -16.11
N VAL A 578 -7.30 -22.66 -16.52
CA VAL A 578 -6.62 -23.84 -15.94
C VAL A 578 -5.13 -23.87 -16.27
N LEU A 579 -4.74 -23.49 -17.50
CA LEU A 579 -3.32 -23.36 -17.88
C LEU A 579 -2.59 -22.35 -16.97
N MET A 580 -3.20 -21.19 -16.72
CA MET A 580 -2.62 -20.16 -15.86
C MET A 580 -2.53 -20.62 -14.42
N TYR A 581 -3.58 -21.24 -13.89
CA TYR A 581 -3.58 -21.83 -12.55
C TYR A 581 -2.48 -22.88 -12.39
N HIS A 582 -2.34 -23.77 -13.38
CA HIS A 582 -1.27 -24.77 -13.44
C HIS A 582 0.12 -24.13 -13.43
N THR A 583 0.31 -23.07 -14.22
CA THR A 583 1.56 -22.33 -14.31
C THR A 583 1.93 -21.65 -12.98
N VAL A 584 0.95 -21.06 -12.29
CA VAL A 584 1.16 -20.51 -10.94
C VAL A 584 1.57 -21.60 -9.95
N THR A 585 0.92 -22.77 -10.04
CA THR A 585 1.20 -23.91 -9.17
C THR A 585 2.60 -24.52 -9.41
N SER A 586 3.07 -24.53 -10.65
CA SER A 586 4.40 -25.06 -10.98
C SER A 586 5.54 -24.19 -10.43
N CYS A 587 5.29 -22.92 -10.10
CA CYS A 587 6.27 -21.97 -9.55
C CYS A 587 6.34 -21.89 -8.02
N ILE A 588 5.67 -22.77 -7.26
CA ILE A 588 5.78 -22.81 -5.79
C ILE A 588 7.24 -23.08 -5.38
N ALA A 589 7.91 -22.04 -4.86
CA ALA A 589 9.27 -22.04 -4.32
C ALA A 589 9.45 -20.81 -3.40
N PRO A 590 10.42 -20.79 -2.47
CA PRO A 590 10.57 -19.71 -1.49
C PRO A 590 10.61 -18.29 -2.06
N ALA A 591 11.34 -18.09 -3.17
CA ALA A 591 11.43 -16.80 -3.84
C ALA A 591 10.09 -16.30 -4.43
N PHE A 592 9.10 -17.18 -4.57
CA PHE A 592 7.83 -16.93 -5.24
C PHE A 592 6.61 -17.00 -4.32
N TYR A 593 6.76 -17.34 -3.02
CA TYR A 593 5.60 -17.56 -2.13
C TYR A 593 4.63 -16.37 -2.12
N ASN A 594 5.13 -15.15 -1.95
CA ASN A 594 4.29 -13.94 -1.99
C ASN A 594 3.61 -13.76 -3.35
N ALA A 595 4.35 -13.93 -4.45
CA ALA A 595 3.80 -13.75 -5.80
C ALA A 595 2.71 -14.78 -6.11
N VAL A 596 2.95 -16.06 -5.79
CA VAL A 596 1.99 -17.16 -5.95
C VAL A 596 0.75 -16.91 -5.10
N PHE A 597 0.91 -16.46 -3.85
CA PHE A 597 -0.22 -16.15 -2.96
C PHE A 597 -1.11 -15.08 -3.58
N VAL A 598 -0.52 -13.92 -3.93
CA VAL A 598 -1.28 -12.81 -4.54
C VAL A 598 -1.96 -13.24 -5.83
N LEU A 599 -1.27 -13.99 -6.70
CA LEU A 599 -1.86 -14.49 -7.94
C LEU A 599 -3.04 -15.45 -7.67
N LEU A 600 -2.89 -16.41 -6.75
CA LEU A 600 -3.94 -17.36 -6.39
C LEU A 600 -5.19 -16.66 -5.85
N THR A 601 -5.05 -15.59 -5.07
CA THR A 601 -6.21 -14.81 -4.60
C THR A 601 -7.02 -14.14 -5.71
N LYS A 602 -6.46 -13.99 -6.91
CA LYS A 602 -7.18 -13.46 -8.09
C LYS A 602 -8.04 -14.52 -8.79
N PHE A 603 -7.80 -15.81 -8.53
CA PHE A 603 -8.61 -16.89 -9.08
C PHE A 603 -9.88 -17.08 -8.24
N ASP A 604 -10.96 -16.38 -8.63
CA ASP A 604 -12.28 -16.55 -8.03
C ASP A 604 -12.96 -17.84 -8.53
N LEU A 605 -12.59 -18.98 -7.93
CA LEU A 605 -13.13 -20.29 -8.27
C LEU A 605 -14.66 -20.38 -8.10
N PRO A 606 -15.28 -19.90 -6.99
CA PRO A 606 -16.73 -19.93 -6.84
C PRO A 606 -17.45 -19.27 -8.01
N ARG A 607 -17.02 -18.06 -8.41
CA ARG A 607 -17.63 -17.35 -9.53
C ARG A 607 -17.34 -18.03 -10.87
N TRP A 608 -16.12 -18.54 -11.08
CA TRP A 608 -15.74 -19.24 -12.31
C TRP A 608 -16.58 -20.51 -12.52
N LEU A 609 -16.77 -21.32 -11.48
CA LEU A 609 -17.57 -22.55 -11.54
C LEU A 609 -19.05 -22.27 -11.86
N GLN A 610 -19.62 -21.20 -11.30
CA GLN A 610 -21.03 -20.85 -11.49
C GLN A 610 -21.33 -20.16 -12.83
N SER A 611 -20.40 -19.34 -13.34
CA SER A 611 -20.67 -18.45 -14.48
C SER A 611 -20.57 -19.10 -15.86
N GLN A 612 -19.77 -20.16 -16.03
CA GLN A 612 -19.44 -20.69 -17.38
C GLN A 612 -19.78 -22.17 -17.64
N ASN A 613 -20.56 -22.84 -16.78
CA ASN A 613 -20.90 -24.27 -16.91
C ASN A 613 -19.67 -25.14 -17.30
N VAL A 614 -18.66 -25.11 -16.44
CA VAL A 614 -17.35 -25.71 -16.73
C VAL A 614 -17.44 -27.24 -16.89
N ALA A 615 -16.92 -27.75 -18.00
CA ALA A 615 -16.85 -29.18 -18.28
C ALA A 615 -16.12 -29.97 -17.17
N PHE A 616 -16.54 -31.22 -16.95
CA PHE A 616 -15.94 -32.10 -15.94
C PHE A 616 -14.43 -32.27 -16.14
N THR A 617 -13.99 -32.54 -17.38
CA THR A 617 -12.57 -32.73 -17.73
C THR A 617 -11.69 -31.53 -17.37
N THR A 618 -12.20 -30.31 -17.55
CA THR A 618 -11.47 -29.08 -17.22
C THR A 618 -11.35 -28.89 -15.70
N ARG A 619 -12.40 -29.23 -14.94
CA ARG A 619 -12.37 -29.24 -13.47
C ARG A 619 -11.39 -30.29 -12.94
N THR A 620 -11.32 -31.47 -13.57
CA THR A 620 -10.34 -32.51 -13.23
C THR A 620 -8.90 -32.04 -13.44
N LYS A 621 -8.59 -31.35 -14.54
CA LYS A 621 -7.25 -30.76 -14.78
C LYS A 621 -6.87 -29.72 -13.71
N LEU A 622 -7.84 -28.95 -13.20
CA LEU A 622 -7.61 -28.04 -12.09
C LEU A 622 -7.30 -28.82 -10.80
N LEU A 623 -8.06 -29.88 -10.50
CA LEU A 623 -7.80 -30.77 -9.37
C LEU A 623 -6.40 -31.40 -9.43
N GLU A 624 -5.94 -31.85 -10.60
CA GLU A 624 -4.57 -32.35 -10.78
C GLU A 624 -3.50 -31.30 -10.45
N SER A 625 -3.79 -30.02 -10.71
CA SER A 625 -2.88 -28.93 -10.32
C SER A 625 -2.86 -28.76 -8.80
N ILE A 626 -4.02 -28.82 -8.14
CA ILE A 626 -4.12 -28.79 -6.67
C ILE A 626 -3.39 -30.00 -6.04
N GLU A 627 -3.54 -31.20 -6.59
CA GLU A 627 -2.80 -32.39 -6.16
C GLU A 627 -1.27 -32.16 -6.24
N LYS A 628 -0.79 -31.60 -7.36
CA LYS A 628 0.63 -31.25 -7.52
C LYS A 628 1.11 -30.19 -6.52
N ALA A 629 0.24 -29.26 -6.12
CA ALA A 629 0.56 -28.29 -5.07
C ALA A 629 0.74 -28.99 -3.72
N PHE A 630 -0.22 -29.84 -3.31
CA PHE A 630 -0.11 -30.60 -2.06
C PHE A 630 1.12 -31.49 -2.03
N ALA A 631 1.45 -32.16 -3.14
CA ALA A 631 2.66 -32.95 -3.30
C ALA A 631 3.96 -32.15 -3.02
N LYS A 632 3.99 -30.85 -3.33
CA LYS A 632 5.12 -29.97 -3.03
C LYS A 632 5.18 -29.53 -1.57
N PHE A 633 4.03 -29.42 -0.90
CA PHE A 633 3.97 -29.09 0.52
C PHE A 633 4.38 -30.27 1.40
N GLY A 634 4.11 -31.50 0.95
CA GLY A 634 4.42 -32.72 1.67
C GLY A 634 3.62 -32.85 2.97
N LEU A 635 4.09 -33.70 3.88
CA LEU A 635 3.37 -34.01 5.11
C LEU A 635 3.38 -32.87 6.14
N SER A 636 4.52 -32.17 6.27
CA SER A 636 4.76 -31.14 7.29
C SER A 636 5.18 -29.83 6.63
N PRO A 637 4.22 -29.01 6.19
CA PRO A 637 4.51 -27.75 5.50
C PRO A 637 5.18 -26.73 6.44
N GLU A 638 6.14 -25.98 5.91
CA GLU A 638 6.79 -24.88 6.62
C GLU A 638 5.82 -23.73 6.92
N ARG A 639 6.10 -22.94 7.97
CA ARG A 639 5.23 -21.83 8.40
C ARG A 639 4.95 -20.81 7.30
N GLU A 640 5.93 -20.53 6.45
CA GLU A 640 5.82 -19.57 5.35
C GLU A 640 4.84 -20.02 4.25
N VAL A 641 4.58 -21.33 4.16
CA VAL A 641 3.75 -21.94 3.12
C VAL A 641 2.30 -22.14 3.57
N LEU A 642 2.03 -22.02 4.88
CA LEU A 642 0.68 -22.21 5.44
C LEU A 642 -0.40 -21.33 4.77
N PRO A 643 -0.18 -20.03 4.48
CA PRO A 643 -1.18 -19.21 3.79
C PRO A 643 -1.50 -19.73 2.37
N LEU A 644 -0.52 -20.30 1.67
CA LEU A 644 -0.73 -20.93 0.38
C LEU A 644 -1.55 -22.21 0.51
N LEU A 645 -1.22 -23.03 1.52
CA LEU A 645 -1.96 -24.26 1.81
C LEU A 645 -3.45 -23.98 2.06
N GLU A 646 -3.77 -22.96 2.87
CA GLU A 646 -5.14 -22.55 3.16
C GLU A 646 -5.92 -22.12 1.91
N LEU A 647 -5.27 -21.41 0.97
CA LEU A 647 -5.88 -21.08 -0.32
C LEU A 647 -6.18 -22.33 -1.15
N TYR A 648 -5.23 -23.26 -1.27
CA TYR A 648 -5.47 -24.52 -1.99
C TYR A 648 -6.54 -25.39 -1.31
N HIS A 649 -6.62 -25.39 0.02
CA HIS A 649 -7.70 -26.03 0.77
C HIS A 649 -9.06 -25.42 0.46
N THR A 650 -9.14 -24.08 0.42
CA THR A 650 -10.37 -23.37 0.01
C THR A 650 -10.77 -23.75 -1.40
N HIS A 651 -9.82 -23.78 -2.34
CA HIS A 651 -10.07 -24.17 -3.72
C HIS A 651 -10.52 -25.63 -3.86
N LEU A 652 -9.89 -26.55 -3.13
CA LEU A 652 -10.30 -27.95 -3.06
C LEU A 652 -11.73 -28.09 -2.54
N HIS A 653 -12.06 -27.36 -1.47
CA HIS A 653 -13.39 -27.36 -0.87
C HIS A 653 -14.46 -26.84 -1.85
N CYS A 654 -14.17 -25.76 -2.57
CA CYS A 654 -15.07 -25.26 -3.62
C CYS A 654 -15.32 -26.30 -4.73
N LEU A 655 -14.28 -27.01 -5.17
CA LEU A 655 -14.42 -28.08 -6.18
C LEU A 655 -15.21 -29.29 -5.65
N LEU A 656 -14.99 -29.66 -4.39
CA LEU A 656 -15.72 -30.75 -3.74
C LEU A 656 -17.22 -30.47 -3.71
N LEU A 657 -17.62 -29.26 -3.26
CA LEU A 657 -19.02 -28.90 -3.09
C LEU A 657 -19.74 -28.56 -4.42
N PHE A 658 -19.00 -28.15 -5.46
CA PHE A 658 -19.60 -27.79 -6.74
C PHE A 658 -20.15 -29.02 -7.48
N ARG A 659 -21.48 -29.09 -7.59
CA ARG A 659 -22.20 -30.26 -8.12
C ARG A 659 -21.77 -31.55 -7.42
N PHE A 660 -21.67 -31.49 -6.09
CA PHE A 660 -21.45 -32.69 -5.29
C PHE A 660 -22.47 -33.77 -5.68
N PRO A 661 -22.08 -35.04 -5.91
CA PRO A 661 -20.78 -35.67 -5.59
C PRO A 661 -19.82 -35.87 -6.78
N GLU A 662 -19.91 -35.10 -7.88
CA GLU A 662 -19.14 -35.39 -9.11
C GLU A 662 -17.62 -35.59 -8.91
N HIS A 663 -16.98 -34.76 -8.07
CA HIS A 663 -15.53 -34.85 -7.82
C HIS A 663 -15.16 -35.62 -6.54
N PHE A 664 -16.14 -36.14 -5.81
CA PHE A 664 -15.93 -36.85 -4.54
C PHE A 664 -14.95 -38.02 -4.70
N GLY A 665 -15.19 -38.90 -5.68
CA GLY A 665 -14.36 -40.08 -5.92
C GLY A 665 -12.93 -39.72 -6.36
N SER A 666 -12.78 -38.70 -7.21
CA SER A 666 -11.46 -38.22 -7.67
C SER A 666 -10.64 -37.61 -6.53
N ILE A 667 -11.27 -36.83 -5.65
CA ILE A 667 -10.61 -36.25 -4.48
C ILE A 667 -10.25 -37.33 -3.47
N LEU A 668 -11.14 -38.30 -3.23
CA LEU A 668 -10.83 -39.44 -2.36
C LEU A 668 -9.64 -40.25 -2.89
N ALA A 669 -9.60 -40.54 -4.19
CA ALA A 669 -8.48 -41.24 -4.82
C ALA A 669 -7.16 -40.47 -4.65
N MET A 670 -7.18 -39.14 -4.79
CA MET A 670 -6.02 -38.28 -4.54
C MET A 670 -5.55 -38.35 -3.07
N LEU A 671 -6.48 -38.31 -2.11
CA LEU A 671 -6.16 -38.43 -0.68
C LEU A 671 -5.57 -39.80 -0.32
N LEU A 672 -6.15 -40.88 -0.84
CA LEU A 672 -5.65 -42.25 -0.63
C LEU A 672 -4.26 -42.45 -1.24
N LYS A 673 -4.03 -41.92 -2.45
CA LYS A 673 -2.68 -41.86 -3.04
C LYS A 673 -1.73 -41.01 -2.17
N GLY A 674 -2.23 -39.94 -1.56
CA GLY A 674 -1.51 -39.14 -0.57
C GLY A 674 -1.05 -39.95 0.64
N VAL A 675 -1.87 -40.90 1.11
CA VAL A 675 -1.52 -41.85 2.19
C VAL A 675 -0.42 -42.80 1.74
N ASP A 676 -0.48 -43.34 0.52
CA ASP A 676 0.52 -44.29 0.00
C ASP A 676 1.94 -43.69 -0.03
N PHE A 677 2.05 -42.41 -0.41
CA PHE A 677 3.32 -41.72 -0.65
C PHE A 677 3.67 -40.64 0.39
N CYS A 678 2.83 -40.44 1.42
CA CYS A 678 2.96 -39.33 2.37
C CYS A 678 3.10 -37.95 1.68
N SER A 679 2.39 -37.77 0.57
CA SER A 679 2.57 -36.62 -0.33
C SER A 679 1.55 -35.49 -0.09
N VAL A 680 0.57 -35.67 0.79
CA VAL A 680 -0.48 -34.66 1.03
C VAL A 680 -0.47 -34.26 2.51
N PRO A 681 -0.59 -32.98 2.87
CA PRO A 681 -0.71 -32.59 4.27
C PRO A 681 -1.90 -33.27 4.96
N ALA A 682 -1.72 -33.78 6.19
CA ALA A 682 -2.79 -34.45 6.94
C ALA A 682 -4.04 -33.56 7.13
N ALA A 683 -3.83 -32.24 7.24
CA ALA A 683 -4.89 -31.24 7.35
C ALA A 683 -5.88 -31.27 6.17
N THR A 684 -5.45 -31.69 4.98
CA THR A 684 -6.29 -31.76 3.77
C THR A 684 -7.45 -32.75 3.93
N TRP A 685 -7.27 -33.80 4.74
CA TRP A 685 -8.36 -34.73 5.06
C TRP A 685 -9.49 -34.06 5.84
N PHE A 686 -9.17 -33.13 6.74
CA PHE A 686 -10.20 -32.42 7.51
C PHE A 686 -11.02 -31.48 6.63
N VAL A 687 -10.42 -30.88 5.59
CA VAL A 687 -11.14 -30.09 4.57
C VAL A 687 -12.14 -30.96 3.79
N PHE A 688 -11.74 -32.18 3.47
CA PHE A 688 -12.61 -33.16 2.81
C PHE A 688 -13.75 -33.60 3.74
N LEU A 689 -13.44 -33.95 4.99
CA LEU A 689 -14.45 -34.29 6.01
C LEU A 689 -15.42 -33.14 6.28
N GLN A 690 -14.92 -31.90 6.33
CA GLN A 690 -15.74 -30.70 6.47
C GLN A 690 -16.71 -30.54 5.30
N GLY A 691 -16.28 -30.81 4.07
CA GLY A 691 -17.15 -30.82 2.89
C GLY A 691 -18.25 -31.88 2.94
N LEU A 692 -18.03 -32.97 3.70
CA LEU A 692 -19.03 -34.00 3.96
C LEU A 692 -19.94 -33.63 5.15
N GLY A 693 -19.74 -32.48 5.79
CA GLY A 693 -20.55 -32.00 6.91
C GLY A 693 -19.90 -32.15 8.29
N PHE A 694 -18.63 -32.58 8.39
CA PHE A 694 -17.93 -32.69 9.67
C PHE A 694 -17.28 -31.35 10.06
N SER A 695 -18.01 -30.44 10.72
CA SER A 695 -17.55 -29.07 10.99
C SER A 695 -16.75 -28.88 12.28
N THR A 696 -16.62 -29.90 13.12
CA THR A 696 -16.03 -29.76 14.46
C THR A 696 -14.57 -30.26 14.49
N PRO A 697 -13.61 -29.47 15.03
CA PRO A 697 -12.22 -29.92 15.13
C PRO A 697 -12.08 -31.13 16.08
N PRO A 698 -11.28 -32.16 15.74
CA PRO A 698 -11.14 -33.38 16.55
C PRO A 698 -10.61 -33.11 17.97
N GLU A 699 -9.85 -32.03 18.16
CA GLU A 699 -9.28 -31.63 19.47
C GLU A 699 -10.32 -31.12 20.48
N LYS A 700 -11.51 -30.72 20.02
CA LYS A 700 -12.57 -30.13 20.86
C LYS A 700 -13.73 -31.08 21.16
N LEU A 701 -13.75 -32.25 20.54
CA LEU A 701 -14.81 -33.24 20.69
C LEU A 701 -14.44 -34.22 21.80
N ALA A 702 -15.20 -34.22 22.89
CA ALA A 702 -15.10 -35.29 23.87
C ALA A 702 -15.50 -36.62 23.19
N ARG A 703 -14.82 -37.73 23.50
CA ARG A 703 -15.04 -39.05 22.84
C ARG A 703 -16.51 -39.51 22.85
N VAL A 704 -17.29 -39.11 23.85
CA VAL A 704 -18.72 -39.46 23.99
C VAL A 704 -19.60 -38.67 23.02
N GLU A 705 -19.23 -37.43 22.69
CA GLU A 705 -19.95 -36.57 21.75
C GLU A 705 -19.70 -37.00 20.29
N GLN A 706 -18.52 -37.60 20.00
CA GLN A 706 -18.20 -38.16 18.68
C GLN A 706 -19.14 -39.30 18.28
N LEU A 707 -19.47 -40.19 19.23
CA LEU A 707 -20.30 -41.36 18.97
C LEU A 707 -21.74 -40.96 18.62
N GLY A 708 -22.34 -40.03 19.38
CA GLY A 708 -23.65 -39.47 19.08
C GLY A 708 -23.71 -38.75 17.73
N TYR A 709 -22.62 -38.07 17.36
CA TYR A 709 -22.52 -37.37 16.08
C TYR A 709 -22.52 -38.33 14.88
N MET A 710 -21.73 -39.41 14.92
CA MET A 710 -21.67 -40.38 13.81
C MET A 710 -23.01 -41.11 13.60
N GLU A 711 -23.69 -41.48 14.70
CA GLU A 711 -25.05 -42.04 14.63
C GLU A 711 -26.04 -41.05 14.01
N GLN A 712 -25.99 -39.78 14.45
CA GLN A 712 -26.86 -38.73 13.93
C GLN A 712 -26.60 -38.43 12.46
N TYR A 713 -25.34 -38.33 12.07
CA TYR A 713 -24.93 -38.10 10.69
C TYR A 713 -25.43 -39.23 9.77
N ALA A 714 -25.20 -40.49 10.13
CA ALA A 714 -25.67 -41.63 9.35
C ALA A 714 -27.20 -41.61 9.13
N ARG A 715 -27.95 -41.11 10.13
CA ARG A 715 -29.41 -40.98 10.06
C ARG A 715 -29.90 -39.82 9.21
N GLN A 716 -29.14 -38.72 9.15
CA GLN A 716 -29.58 -37.45 8.58
C GLN A 716 -28.92 -37.10 7.24
N GLN A 717 -27.79 -37.72 6.90
CA GLN A 717 -27.05 -37.38 5.68
C GLN A 717 -27.91 -37.62 4.44
N CYS A 718 -27.83 -36.70 3.48
CA CYS A 718 -28.49 -36.78 2.18
C CYS A 718 -27.52 -36.49 1.03
N LEU A 719 -26.22 -36.53 1.31
CA LEU A 719 -25.16 -36.14 0.38
C LEU A 719 -24.82 -37.27 -0.58
N LEU A 720 -24.67 -38.49 -0.06
CA LEU A 720 -24.27 -39.67 -0.83
C LEU A 720 -25.42 -40.68 -0.93
N SER A 721 -25.59 -41.29 -2.11
CA SER A 721 -26.53 -42.38 -2.31
C SER A 721 -26.06 -43.68 -1.64
N ALA A 722 -26.98 -44.61 -1.39
CA ALA A 722 -26.64 -45.93 -0.84
C ALA A 722 -25.64 -46.70 -1.72
N SER A 723 -25.72 -46.57 -3.04
CA SER A 723 -24.75 -47.18 -3.97
C SER A 723 -23.36 -46.55 -3.83
N GLN A 724 -23.28 -45.22 -3.75
CA GLN A 724 -22.01 -44.50 -3.58
C GLN A 724 -21.33 -44.82 -2.26
N ILE A 725 -22.11 -44.99 -1.18
CA ILE A 725 -21.58 -45.40 0.12
C ILE A 725 -20.99 -46.82 0.03
N ALA A 726 -21.71 -47.76 -0.60
CA ALA A 726 -21.22 -49.13 -0.77
C ALA A 726 -19.95 -49.20 -1.63
N GLU A 727 -19.91 -48.48 -2.76
CA GLU A 727 -18.74 -48.36 -3.63
C GLU A 727 -17.55 -47.73 -2.89
N THR A 728 -17.79 -46.70 -2.08
CA THR A 728 -16.75 -46.05 -1.28
C THR A 728 -16.13 -47.02 -0.27
N LEU A 729 -16.95 -47.82 0.42
CA LEU A 729 -16.45 -48.84 1.33
C LEU A 729 -15.65 -49.93 0.60
N GLU A 730 -16.06 -50.32 -0.60
CA GLU A 730 -15.31 -51.28 -1.41
C GLU A 730 -13.95 -50.71 -1.83
N VAL A 731 -13.90 -49.46 -2.29
CA VAL A 731 -12.65 -48.76 -2.63
C VAL A 731 -11.72 -48.68 -1.42
N LEU A 732 -12.22 -48.29 -0.25
CA LEU A 732 -11.44 -48.22 0.98
C LEU A 732 -10.90 -49.59 1.41
N THR A 733 -11.77 -50.61 1.39
CA THR A 733 -11.40 -51.99 1.71
C THR A 733 -10.28 -52.49 0.80
N LYS A 734 -10.43 -52.31 -0.52
CA LYS A 734 -9.45 -52.73 -1.52
C LYS A 734 -8.14 -51.95 -1.37
N HIS A 735 -8.21 -50.64 -1.17
CA HIS A 735 -7.03 -49.79 -1.01
C HIS A 735 -6.18 -50.21 0.19
N PHE A 736 -6.75 -50.28 1.40
CA PHE A 736 -5.97 -50.65 2.59
C PHE A 736 -5.52 -52.11 2.58
N ARG A 737 -6.27 -53.03 1.96
CA ARG A 737 -5.83 -54.41 1.74
C ARG A 737 -4.63 -54.47 0.79
N ASN A 738 -4.63 -53.66 -0.27
CA ASN A 738 -3.49 -53.56 -1.18
C ASN A 738 -2.29 -52.89 -0.50
N LEU A 739 -2.51 -51.82 0.27
CA LEU A 739 -1.47 -51.13 1.03
C LEU A 739 -0.82 -52.03 2.08
N ARG A 740 -1.62 -52.86 2.76
CA ARG A 740 -1.12 -53.86 3.73
C ARG A 740 -0.17 -54.86 3.06
N ASN A 741 -0.39 -55.17 1.79
CA ASN A 741 0.38 -56.12 1.02
C ASN A 741 1.36 -55.47 0.02
N SER A 742 1.58 -54.15 0.11
CA SER A 742 2.39 -53.42 -0.87
C SER A 742 3.86 -53.78 -0.81
N ASP A 743 4.38 -54.02 0.40
CA ASP A 743 5.77 -54.34 0.66
C ASP A 743 5.89 -55.28 1.87
N HIS A 744 7.00 -56.01 1.94
CA HIS A 744 7.22 -57.02 2.98
C HIS A 744 7.27 -56.40 4.40
N ALA A 745 7.74 -55.15 4.54
CA ALA A 745 7.81 -54.48 5.84
C ALA A 745 6.42 -54.14 6.38
N THR A 746 5.55 -53.58 5.54
CA THR A 746 4.15 -53.22 5.88
C THR A 746 3.32 -54.47 6.13
N SER A 747 3.54 -55.55 5.36
CA SER A 747 2.88 -56.84 5.58
C SER A 747 3.29 -57.48 6.92
N LYS A 748 4.55 -57.33 7.33
CA LYS A 748 5.05 -57.84 8.61
C LYS A 748 4.66 -56.98 9.81
N ASN A 749 4.71 -55.66 9.69
CA ASN A 749 4.69 -54.74 10.83
C ASN A 749 3.34 -54.07 11.10
N GLY A 750 2.42 -54.05 10.13
CA GLY A 750 1.13 -53.36 10.28
C GLY A 750 0.99 -52.15 9.37
N LEU A 751 -0.24 -51.64 9.26
CA LEU A 751 -0.52 -50.36 8.59
C LEU A 751 -0.19 -49.14 9.47
N TYR A 752 -0.27 -49.27 10.79
CA TYR A 752 -0.19 -48.15 11.73
C TYR A 752 1.07 -47.32 11.56
N GLY A 753 2.25 -47.95 11.45
CA GLY A 753 3.50 -47.21 11.26
C GLY A 753 3.60 -46.45 9.93
N LYS A 754 2.93 -46.94 8.87
CA LYS A 754 2.94 -46.31 7.54
C LYS A 754 1.89 -45.19 7.41
N VAL A 755 0.75 -45.35 8.08
CA VAL A 755 -0.40 -44.41 8.01
C VAL A 755 -0.42 -43.45 9.20
N GLN A 756 0.56 -43.50 10.11
CA GLN A 756 0.61 -42.76 11.37
C GLN A 756 0.14 -41.29 11.28
N PRO A 757 0.57 -40.48 10.29
CA PRO A 757 0.15 -39.08 10.20
C PRO A 757 -1.32 -38.87 9.81
N TYR A 758 -1.95 -39.89 9.21
CA TYR A 758 -3.32 -39.86 8.71
C TYR A 758 -4.28 -40.73 9.54
N LEU A 759 -3.82 -41.38 10.61
CA LEU A 759 -4.64 -42.32 11.41
C LEU A 759 -5.95 -41.70 11.90
N VAL A 760 -5.88 -40.49 12.47
CA VAL A 760 -7.06 -39.79 12.97
C VAL A 760 -8.07 -39.51 11.85
N PRO A 761 -7.74 -38.77 10.77
CA PRO A 761 -8.72 -38.50 9.72
C PRO A 761 -9.21 -39.77 8.98
N VAL A 762 -8.34 -40.76 8.78
CA VAL A 762 -8.73 -42.03 8.12
C VAL A 762 -9.70 -42.82 8.99
N SER A 763 -9.43 -42.94 10.29
CA SER A 763 -10.33 -43.63 11.23
C SER A 763 -11.72 -42.98 11.26
N MET A 764 -11.77 -41.64 11.33
CA MET A 764 -13.02 -40.88 11.30
C MET A 764 -13.79 -41.08 9.99
N PHE A 765 -13.09 -41.07 8.84
CA PHE A 765 -13.74 -41.28 7.55
C PHE A 765 -14.28 -42.71 7.40
N LEU A 766 -13.51 -43.72 7.81
CA LEU A 766 -13.94 -45.12 7.82
C LEU A 766 -15.17 -45.33 8.72
N GLU A 767 -15.13 -44.77 9.93
CA GLU A 767 -16.24 -44.82 10.88
C GLU A 767 -17.50 -44.18 10.29
N MET A 768 -17.37 -42.97 9.73
CA MET A 768 -18.49 -42.24 9.13
C MET A 768 -19.14 -43.01 7.97
N MET A 769 -18.34 -43.48 7.01
CA MET A 769 -18.85 -44.25 5.86
C MET A 769 -19.49 -45.58 6.29
N ALA A 770 -18.90 -46.24 7.28
CA ALA A 770 -19.43 -47.51 7.78
C ALA A 770 -20.76 -47.34 8.54
N HIS A 771 -20.92 -46.28 9.35
CA HIS A 771 -22.20 -45.98 10.01
C HIS A 771 -23.31 -45.69 8.98
N CYS A 772 -23.01 -44.89 7.95
CA CYS A 772 -23.97 -44.62 6.86
C CYS A 772 -24.37 -45.91 6.14
N PHE A 773 -23.41 -46.78 5.82
CA PHE A 773 -23.68 -48.06 5.18
C PHE A 773 -24.56 -48.97 6.04
N LEU A 774 -24.23 -49.11 7.32
CA LEU A 774 -25.00 -49.93 8.25
C LEU A 774 -26.42 -49.40 8.41
N TRP A 775 -26.59 -48.08 8.54
CA TRP A 775 -27.92 -47.47 8.65
C TRP A 775 -28.79 -47.77 7.43
N GLU A 776 -28.23 -47.69 6.22
CA GLU A 776 -28.95 -48.05 4.99
C GLU A 776 -29.31 -49.55 4.96
N LYS A 777 -28.43 -50.43 5.44
CA LYS A 777 -28.72 -51.87 5.53
C LYS A 777 -29.72 -52.25 6.62
N LEU A 778 -29.75 -51.51 7.73
CA LEU A 778 -30.72 -51.69 8.81
C LEU A 778 -32.14 -51.27 8.41
N LYS A 779 -32.32 -50.40 7.40
CA LYS A 779 -33.62 -50.10 6.79
C LYS A 779 -34.15 -51.23 5.90
N GLY A 780 -33.26 -52.14 5.46
CA GLY A 780 -33.58 -53.25 4.57
C GLY A 780 -34.22 -54.44 5.29
N VAL A 781 -34.36 -55.57 4.59
CA VAL A 781 -34.88 -56.82 5.16
C VAL A 781 -33.81 -57.50 6.01
N ASP A 782 -34.20 -58.20 7.09
CA ASP A 782 -33.29 -58.92 8.02
C ASP A 782 -32.24 -59.83 7.35
N ASN A 783 -32.50 -60.31 6.13
CA ASN A 783 -31.55 -61.12 5.35
C ASN A 783 -30.28 -60.37 4.90
N GLU A 784 -30.25 -59.04 4.97
CA GLU A 784 -29.08 -58.24 4.58
C GLU A 784 -28.06 -58.04 5.71
N LEU A 785 -28.45 -58.30 6.97
CA LEU A 785 -27.63 -58.08 8.16
C LEU A 785 -26.35 -58.94 8.20
N PRO A 786 -26.38 -60.25 7.85
CA PRO A 786 -25.16 -61.05 7.77
C PRO A 786 -24.16 -60.53 6.73
N GLY A 787 -24.65 -60.05 5.59
CA GLY A 787 -23.83 -59.45 4.54
C GLY A 787 -23.22 -58.12 4.98
N ALA A 788 -23.99 -57.29 5.70
CA ALA A 788 -23.50 -56.05 6.28
C ALA A 788 -22.39 -56.28 7.31
N MET A 789 -22.54 -57.30 8.18
CA MET A 789 -21.50 -57.71 9.13
C MET A 789 -20.23 -58.15 8.44
N GLN A 790 -20.34 -58.98 7.41
CA GLN A 790 -19.19 -59.42 6.63
C GLN A 790 -18.44 -58.24 5.99
N ARG A 791 -19.17 -57.27 5.43
CA ARG A 791 -18.60 -56.05 4.85
C ARG A 791 -17.84 -55.22 5.87
N VAL A 792 -18.38 -55.06 7.09
CA VAL A 792 -17.72 -54.34 8.20
C VAL A 792 -16.44 -55.06 8.64
N LEU A 793 -16.49 -56.38 8.80
CA LEU A 793 -15.30 -57.18 9.13
C LEU A 793 -14.22 -57.07 8.05
N GLU A 794 -14.60 -57.07 6.77
CA GLU A 794 -13.67 -56.92 5.65
C GLU A 794 -13.06 -55.51 5.56
N LEU A 795 -13.78 -54.46 5.97
CA LEU A 795 -13.27 -53.09 5.98
C LEU A 795 -12.14 -52.92 7.00
N TYR A 796 -12.31 -53.48 8.21
CA TYR A 796 -11.34 -53.38 9.29
C TYR A 796 -10.28 -54.49 9.28
N SER A 797 -10.47 -55.53 8.47
CA SER A 797 -9.53 -56.65 8.25
C SER A 797 -8.07 -56.21 8.10
N PRO A 798 -7.69 -55.24 7.23
CA PRO A 798 -6.29 -54.84 7.04
C PRO A 798 -5.61 -54.27 8.30
N TRP A 799 -6.41 -53.82 9.27
CA TRP A 799 -5.97 -53.18 10.51
C TRP A 799 -5.93 -54.13 11.70
N LEU A 800 -6.61 -55.27 11.60
CA LEU A 800 -6.88 -56.18 12.72
C LEU A 800 -6.33 -57.60 12.46
N GLU A 801 -6.36 -58.09 11.22
CA GLU A 801 -6.11 -59.51 10.96
C GLU A 801 -4.66 -59.96 11.15
N LEU A 802 -4.55 -61.16 11.75
CA LEU A 802 -3.38 -62.02 11.69
C LEU A 802 -3.48 -62.86 10.41
N THR A 803 -2.64 -62.61 9.42
CA THR A 803 -2.64 -63.40 8.18
C THR A 803 -1.95 -64.74 8.40
N ASP A 804 -2.66 -65.83 8.11
CA ASP A 804 -2.17 -67.19 8.28
C ASP A 804 -1.35 -67.66 7.06
N GLY A 805 -0.18 -68.20 7.36
CA GLY A 805 0.84 -68.72 6.48
C GLY A 805 1.93 -69.35 7.35
N LYS A 806 2.98 -69.94 6.76
CA LYS A 806 4.10 -70.55 7.52
C LYS A 806 4.78 -69.60 8.54
N LYS A 807 4.41 -68.30 8.59
CA LYS A 807 4.81 -67.30 9.58
C LYS A 807 3.61 -66.40 9.93
N ILE A 808 3.37 -66.17 11.23
CA ILE A 808 2.35 -65.27 11.76
C ILE A 808 2.74 -63.82 11.44
N LEU A 809 1.86 -63.08 10.74
CA LEU A 809 2.02 -61.64 10.49
C LEU A 809 1.12 -60.85 11.45
N VAL A 810 1.68 -59.87 12.17
CA VAL A 810 0.96 -59.11 13.21
C VAL A 810 0.29 -57.85 12.64
N PRO A 811 -0.89 -57.43 13.15
CA PRO A 811 -1.57 -56.22 12.72
C PRO A 811 -0.85 -54.92 13.13
N TRP A 812 -0.08 -54.94 14.22
CA TRP A 812 0.85 -53.89 14.64
C TRP A 812 2.01 -54.45 15.46
N THR A 813 3.14 -53.73 15.50
CA THR A 813 4.31 -54.05 16.34
C THR A 813 4.16 -53.47 17.75
N MET A 814 4.94 -54.01 18.70
CA MET A 814 5.01 -53.52 20.09
C MET A 814 5.55 -52.08 20.21
N THR A 815 6.11 -51.52 19.13
CA THR A 815 6.67 -50.16 19.09
C THR A 815 5.63 -49.08 18.81
N VAL A 816 4.42 -49.46 18.37
CA VAL A 816 3.32 -48.52 18.10
C VAL A 816 2.67 -48.15 19.43
N ASP A 817 2.37 -46.87 19.65
CA ASP A 817 1.67 -46.45 20.86
C ASP A 817 0.25 -47.05 20.86
N SER A 818 -0.11 -47.69 21.98
CA SER A 818 -1.48 -48.14 22.26
C SER A 818 -2.56 -47.09 21.96
N ARG A 819 -2.24 -45.79 22.11
CA ARG A 819 -3.14 -44.67 21.79
C ARG A 819 -3.41 -44.52 20.29
N GLU A 820 -2.43 -44.81 19.44
CA GLU A 820 -2.58 -44.75 17.99
C GLU A 820 -3.47 -45.89 17.47
N VAL A 821 -3.30 -47.09 18.07
CA VAL A 821 -4.16 -48.25 17.78
C VAL A 821 -5.59 -48.02 18.25
N ALA A 822 -5.77 -47.30 19.37
CA ALA A 822 -7.08 -46.99 19.91
C ALA A 822 -7.98 -46.22 18.93
N PHE A 823 -7.46 -45.34 18.06
CA PHE A 823 -8.29 -44.61 17.09
C PHE A 823 -9.08 -45.55 16.16
N MET A 824 -8.40 -46.54 15.57
CA MET A 824 -9.04 -47.51 14.68
C MET A 824 -9.90 -48.52 15.43
N LEU A 825 -9.46 -48.95 16.63
CA LEU A 825 -10.21 -49.89 17.45
C LEU A 825 -11.48 -49.28 18.07
N ASP A 826 -11.41 -48.02 18.49
CA ASP A 826 -12.57 -47.30 18.98
C ASP A 826 -13.58 -47.12 17.84
N ALA A 827 -13.15 -46.69 16.64
CA ALA A 827 -14.01 -46.61 15.45
C ALA A 827 -14.71 -47.94 15.12
N PHE A 828 -13.98 -49.06 15.19
CA PHE A 828 -14.54 -50.40 14.99
C PHE A 828 -15.55 -50.78 16.09
N THR A 829 -15.20 -50.54 17.36
CA THR A 829 -16.03 -50.92 18.52
C THR A 829 -17.30 -50.07 18.59
N ASN A 830 -17.21 -48.78 18.29
CA ASN A 830 -18.35 -47.86 18.21
C ASN A 830 -19.34 -48.32 17.15
N LEU A 831 -18.83 -48.65 15.95
CA LEU A 831 -19.63 -49.16 14.85
C LEU A 831 -20.34 -50.48 15.21
N LEU A 832 -19.65 -51.41 15.89
CA LEU A 832 -20.25 -52.66 16.37
C LEU A 832 -21.32 -52.42 17.44
N SER A 833 -21.08 -51.48 18.35
CA SER A 833 -22.04 -51.07 19.37
C SER A 833 -23.30 -50.49 18.74
N PHE A 834 -23.14 -49.62 17.74
CA PHE A 834 -24.22 -49.07 16.94
C PHE A 834 -24.99 -50.18 16.21
N PHE A 835 -24.28 -51.10 15.56
CA PHE A 835 -24.92 -52.21 14.86
C PHE A 835 -25.78 -53.03 15.83
N HIS A 836 -25.20 -53.49 16.94
CA HIS A 836 -25.88 -54.29 17.94
C HIS A 836 -27.11 -53.57 18.52
N LYS A 837 -26.96 -52.30 18.91
CA LYS A 837 -28.07 -51.48 19.44
C LYS A 837 -29.30 -51.47 18.52
N ASN A 838 -29.11 -51.46 17.20
CA ASN A 838 -30.21 -51.40 16.23
C ASN A 838 -30.69 -52.78 15.74
N CYS A 839 -30.04 -53.90 16.09
CA CYS A 839 -30.45 -55.24 15.64
C CYS A 839 -30.53 -56.33 16.72
N HIS A 840 -30.27 -56.01 18.00
CA HIS A 840 -30.25 -56.98 19.09
C HIS A 840 -31.58 -57.74 19.31
N GLU A 841 -32.71 -57.20 18.83
CA GLU A 841 -34.02 -57.86 18.90
C GLU A 841 -34.25 -58.91 17.79
N VAL A 842 -33.40 -58.93 16.76
CA VAL A 842 -33.51 -59.86 15.63
C VAL A 842 -32.97 -61.24 16.03
N ARG A 843 -33.87 -62.22 16.27
CA ARG A 843 -33.50 -63.57 16.75
C ARG A 843 -32.54 -64.34 15.83
N VAL A 844 -32.50 -64.01 14.54
CA VAL A 844 -31.73 -64.75 13.52
C VAL A 844 -30.27 -64.26 13.41
N PHE A 845 -29.94 -63.08 13.93
CA PHE A 845 -28.62 -62.47 13.75
C PHE A 845 -28.09 -61.84 15.05
N SER A 846 -26.89 -62.24 15.46
CA SER A 846 -26.20 -61.68 16.64
C SER A 846 -24.83 -61.12 16.26
N VAL A 847 -24.67 -59.80 16.43
CA VAL A 847 -23.38 -59.11 16.25
C VAL A 847 -22.35 -59.66 17.23
N LEU A 848 -22.72 -59.79 18.50
CA LEU A 848 -21.84 -60.28 19.57
C LEU A 848 -21.35 -61.72 19.30
N SER A 849 -22.21 -62.60 18.78
CA SER A 849 -21.81 -63.95 18.34
C SER A 849 -20.76 -63.91 17.22
N LYS A 850 -20.98 -63.08 16.19
CA LYS A 850 -20.01 -62.94 15.09
C LYS A 850 -18.67 -62.36 15.53
N VAL A 851 -18.69 -61.35 16.40
CA VAL A 851 -17.48 -60.74 16.98
C VAL A 851 -16.74 -61.75 17.86
N TRP A 852 -17.44 -62.46 18.74
CA TRP A 852 -16.88 -63.50 19.61
C TRP A 852 -16.18 -64.60 18.82
N ARG A 853 -16.86 -65.19 17.83
CA ARG A 853 -16.27 -66.22 16.96
C ARG A 853 -15.03 -65.70 16.24
N ARG A 854 -15.09 -64.49 15.70
CA ARG A 854 -13.96 -63.88 14.99
C ARG A 854 -12.78 -63.66 15.93
N TYR A 855 -13.02 -63.14 17.12
CA TYR A 855 -12.00 -62.95 18.14
C TYR A 855 -11.33 -64.28 18.52
N PHE A 856 -12.13 -65.30 18.82
CA PHE A 856 -11.64 -66.61 19.21
C PHE A 856 -10.81 -67.27 18.10
N ILE A 857 -11.33 -67.30 16.87
CA ILE A 857 -10.66 -67.95 15.73
C ILE A 857 -9.39 -67.18 15.35
N SER A 858 -9.44 -65.86 15.30
CA SER A 858 -8.35 -65.05 14.76
C SER A 858 -7.23 -64.76 15.75
N TYR A 859 -7.48 -64.75 17.07
CA TYR A 859 -6.46 -64.35 18.06
C TYR A 859 -6.21 -65.39 19.15
N VAL A 860 -7.25 -66.09 19.64
CA VAL A 860 -7.10 -67.10 20.69
C VAL A 860 -6.54 -68.40 20.10
N TRP A 861 -7.18 -68.92 19.05
CA TRP A 861 -6.75 -70.16 18.39
C TRP A 861 -5.34 -70.02 17.80
N THR A 862 -5.05 -68.88 17.16
CA THR A 862 -3.75 -68.59 16.52
C THR A 862 -2.63 -68.27 17.50
N SER A 863 -2.91 -68.19 18.82
CA SER A 863 -1.93 -67.84 19.86
C SER A 863 -1.25 -66.48 19.61
N ALA A 864 -2.06 -65.44 19.44
CA ALA A 864 -1.58 -64.08 19.21
C ALA A 864 -0.74 -63.54 20.40
N PRO A 865 0.21 -62.62 20.17
CA PRO A 865 0.98 -61.98 21.24
C PRO A 865 0.13 -61.20 22.25
N ASP A 866 0.52 -61.22 23.53
CA ASP A 866 -0.23 -60.61 24.64
C ASP A 866 -0.45 -59.09 24.51
N TYR A 867 0.50 -58.38 23.90
CA TYR A 867 0.38 -56.92 23.67
C TYR A 867 -0.72 -56.57 22.65
N ILE A 868 -1.15 -57.53 21.83
CA ILE A 868 -2.25 -57.37 20.85
C ILE A 868 -3.57 -57.76 21.50
N THR A 869 -3.59 -58.91 22.18
CA THR A 869 -4.80 -59.44 22.81
C THR A 869 -5.30 -58.53 23.94
N SER A 870 -4.42 -57.97 24.75
CA SER A 870 -4.77 -57.01 25.83
C SER A 870 -5.44 -55.74 25.31
N VAL A 871 -4.92 -55.14 24.24
CA VAL A 871 -5.48 -53.93 23.62
C VAL A 871 -6.85 -54.24 22.98
N LEU A 872 -6.97 -55.37 22.27
CA LEU A 872 -8.23 -55.82 21.69
C LEU A 872 -9.29 -56.13 22.74
N GLN A 873 -8.92 -56.77 23.84
CA GLN A 873 -9.83 -57.05 24.96
C GLN A 873 -10.33 -55.78 25.61
N THR A 874 -9.45 -54.79 25.80
CA THR A 874 -9.82 -53.49 26.35
C THR A 874 -10.82 -52.77 25.45
N ALA A 875 -10.64 -52.84 24.13
CA ALA A 875 -11.57 -52.24 23.16
C ALA A 875 -12.90 -53.02 23.07
N LEU A 876 -12.85 -54.31 22.77
CA LEU A 876 -14.04 -55.15 22.59
C LEU A 876 -14.82 -55.36 23.89
N GLY A 877 -14.18 -55.26 25.06
CA GLY A 877 -14.84 -55.31 26.36
C GLY A 877 -15.85 -54.17 26.59
N LYS A 878 -15.78 -53.08 25.82
CA LYS A 878 -16.76 -51.99 25.85
C LYS A 878 -18.12 -52.36 25.25
N LEU A 879 -18.20 -53.48 24.51
CA LEU A 879 -19.45 -53.97 23.93
C LEU A 879 -20.40 -54.48 25.04
N PRO A 880 -21.73 -54.43 24.82
CA PRO A 880 -22.72 -54.85 25.81
C PRO A 880 -22.81 -56.39 25.92
N TRP A 881 -21.75 -57.04 26.41
CA TRP A 881 -21.66 -58.50 26.54
C TRP A 881 -22.74 -59.11 27.44
N SER A 882 -23.36 -58.32 28.33
CA SER A 882 -24.54 -58.73 29.10
C SER A 882 -25.75 -59.10 28.23
N GLN A 883 -25.78 -58.65 26.97
CA GLN A 883 -26.84 -58.94 25.99
C GLN A 883 -26.45 -60.09 25.04
N PHE A 884 -25.34 -60.79 25.30
CA PHE A 884 -24.88 -61.87 24.44
C PHE A 884 -25.67 -63.16 24.68
N MET A 885 -26.39 -63.62 23.64
CA MET A 885 -27.03 -64.94 23.63
C MET A 885 -26.21 -65.92 22.77
N PRO A 886 -25.42 -66.83 23.39
CA PRO A 886 -24.54 -67.72 22.66
C PRO A 886 -25.31 -68.81 21.92
N SER A 887 -24.96 -69.02 20.66
CA SER A 887 -25.42 -70.18 19.88
C SER A 887 -24.65 -71.45 20.26
N LEU A 888 -25.13 -72.61 19.82
CA LEU A 888 -24.44 -73.90 20.04
C LEU A 888 -22.98 -73.89 19.54
N GLU A 889 -22.70 -73.18 18.44
CA GLU A 889 -21.33 -73.05 17.92
C GLU A 889 -20.46 -72.14 18.79
N ASP A 890 -21.04 -71.10 19.40
CA ASP A 890 -20.31 -70.22 20.32
C ASP A 890 -19.90 -70.97 21.59
N LEU A 891 -20.80 -71.82 22.12
CA LEU A 891 -20.53 -72.68 23.26
C LEU A 891 -19.47 -73.74 22.95
N LYS A 892 -19.44 -74.28 21.73
CA LYS A 892 -18.37 -75.19 21.27
C LYS A 892 -17.00 -74.51 21.26
N LEU A 893 -16.93 -73.25 20.85
CA LEU A 893 -15.68 -72.47 20.90
C LEU A 893 -15.31 -72.11 22.34
N ALA A 894 -16.29 -71.73 23.17
CA ALA A 894 -16.05 -71.44 24.58
C ALA A 894 -15.53 -72.67 25.35
N HIS A 895 -16.01 -73.87 25.05
CA HIS A 895 -15.51 -75.10 25.67
C HIS A 895 -14.02 -75.35 25.39
N LYS A 896 -13.52 -74.94 24.21
CA LYS A 896 -12.09 -75.03 23.87
C LYS A 896 -11.20 -74.11 24.71
N LEU A 897 -11.74 -73.06 25.33
CA LEU A 897 -10.98 -72.21 26.27
C LEU A 897 -10.56 -72.96 27.53
N LEU A 898 -11.27 -74.04 27.88
CA LEU A 898 -11.00 -74.87 29.06
C LEU A 898 -9.83 -75.84 28.84
N GLU A 899 -9.32 -75.98 27.61
CA GLU A 899 -8.13 -76.77 27.33
C GLU A 899 -6.90 -76.10 28.00
N ALA A 900 -6.03 -76.90 28.62
CA ALA A 900 -4.86 -76.43 29.38
C ALA A 900 -3.93 -75.48 28.60
N LYS A 901 -3.97 -75.53 27.25
CA LYS A 901 -3.22 -74.66 26.35
C LYS A 901 -3.70 -73.19 26.36
N TYR A 902 -4.96 -72.94 26.70
CA TYR A 902 -5.59 -71.61 26.67
C TYR A 902 -6.02 -71.11 28.07
N ALA A 903 -6.00 -71.98 29.08
CA ALA A 903 -6.45 -71.68 30.44
C ALA A 903 -5.63 -70.62 31.22
N GLY A 904 -4.44 -70.24 30.73
CA GLY A 904 -3.55 -69.26 31.36
C GLY A 904 -3.55 -67.85 30.75
N GLN A 905 -4.33 -67.62 29.68
CA GLN A 905 -4.44 -66.31 29.03
C GLN A 905 -5.64 -65.54 29.60
N PRO A 906 -5.54 -64.23 29.86
CA PRO A 906 -6.71 -63.41 30.16
C PRO A 906 -7.65 -63.48 28.93
N HIS A 907 -8.94 -63.71 29.13
CA HIS A 907 -9.95 -63.74 28.07
C HIS A 907 -10.97 -62.61 28.29
N ILE A 908 -11.77 -62.26 27.26
CA ILE A 908 -12.89 -61.32 27.44
C ILE A 908 -13.79 -61.90 28.53
N SER A 909 -13.86 -61.21 29.68
CA SER A 909 -14.64 -61.72 30.81
C SER A 909 -16.12 -61.64 30.46
N LEU A 910 -16.77 -62.79 30.28
CA LEU A 910 -18.21 -62.92 30.14
C LEU A 910 -18.91 -62.87 31.51
N ASP A 911 -18.39 -62.06 32.43
CA ASP A 911 -18.96 -61.85 33.77
C ASP A 911 -20.34 -61.20 33.62
N GLY A 912 -21.37 -62.05 33.59
CA GLY A 912 -22.76 -61.62 33.38
C GLY A 912 -23.63 -62.58 32.57
N VAL A 913 -23.09 -63.63 31.92
CA VAL A 913 -23.91 -64.61 31.15
C VAL A 913 -24.68 -65.59 32.07
N GLN A 914 -24.84 -65.27 33.35
CA GLN A 914 -25.67 -66.08 34.24
C GLN A 914 -27.15 -65.76 34.07
N ALA A 915 -27.91 -66.83 33.87
CA ALA A 915 -29.36 -66.95 33.99
C ALA A 915 -30.21 -66.34 32.85
N SER A 916 -30.37 -67.10 31.76
CA SER A 916 -31.61 -67.07 30.96
C SER A 916 -31.76 -68.30 30.03
N ALA A 917 -30.68 -68.83 29.46
CA ALA A 917 -30.77 -69.83 28.38
C ALA A 917 -31.04 -71.29 28.80
N VAL A 918 -31.55 -71.58 30.01
CA VAL A 918 -31.82 -72.96 30.47
C VAL A 918 -33.32 -73.20 30.79
N ALA A 919 -34.21 -72.24 30.56
CA ALA A 919 -35.59 -72.39 31.03
C ALA A 919 -36.65 -72.82 30.00
N GLU A 920 -36.44 -72.75 28.67
CA GLU A 920 -37.59 -72.89 27.74
C GLU A 920 -37.49 -73.89 26.57
N ASP A 921 -36.41 -74.66 26.40
CA ASP A 921 -36.35 -75.60 25.25
C ASP A 921 -35.74 -76.99 25.57
N THR A 922 -35.81 -77.44 26.83
CA THR A 922 -35.35 -78.79 27.23
C THR A 922 -36.47 -79.74 27.65
N GLU A 923 -37.54 -79.79 26.85
CA GLU A 923 -38.39 -80.98 26.73
C GLU A 923 -38.38 -81.46 25.29
N LEU A 924 -37.27 -82.06 24.83
CA LEU A 924 -37.23 -83.18 23.89
C LEU A 924 -35.79 -83.43 23.43
N HIS A 925 -35.32 -84.65 23.71
CA HIS A 925 -34.11 -85.31 23.20
C HIS A 925 -32.76 -85.16 23.94
N LEU A 926 -32.47 -86.24 24.68
CA LEU A 926 -31.22 -87.03 24.70
C LEU A 926 -30.09 -86.71 25.71
N ARG A 927 -30.11 -87.50 26.79
CA ARG A 927 -29.06 -88.38 27.36
C ARG A 927 -27.65 -87.84 27.65
N GLU A 928 -27.38 -87.78 28.96
CA GLU A 928 -26.15 -88.16 29.70
C GLU A 928 -24.79 -87.48 29.45
N GLY A 929 -24.67 -86.51 28.53
CA GLY A 929 -23.41 -85.75 28.36
C GLY A 929 -23.32 -84.39 29.07
N THR A 930 -24.41 -83.87 29.62
CA THR A 930 -24.56 -82.42 29.91
C THR A 930 -24.55 -82.04 31.40
N ARG A 931 -24.39 -83.00 32.32
CA ARG A 931 -24.33 -82.71 33.77
C ARG A 931 -23.00 -82.14 34.27
N GLU A 932 -21.93 -82.20 33.48
CA GLU A 932 -20.64 -81.54 33.82
C GLU A 932 -20.51 -80.10 33.29
N CYS A 933 -21.25 -79.71 32.24
CA CYS A 933 -21.17 -78.36 31.67
C CYS A 933 -21.82 -77.27 32.54
N ALA A 934 -22.78 -77.62 33.40
CA ALA A 934 -23.53 -76.65 34.20
C ALA A 934 -22.86 -76.26 35.54
N ARG A 935 -21.67 -76.81 35.85
CA ARG A 935 -20.99 -76.62 37.15
C ARG A 935 -19.70 -75.80 37.12
N VAL A 936 -19.30 -75.25 35.96
CA VAL A 936 -17.94 -74.68 35.78
C VAL A 936 -17.91 -73.15 35.60
N LEU A 937 -19.05 -72.45 35.66
CA LEU A 937 -19.09 -70.98 35.54
C LEU A 937 -19.54 -70.30 36.84
N LEU A 938 -18.72 -70.42 37.89
CA LEU A 938 -18.62 -69.55 39.11
C LEU A 938 -17.64 -70.17 40.13
N PRO A 939 -16.79 -69.43 40.85
CA PRO A 939 -15.92 -68.32 40.45
C PRO A 939 -14.44 -68.60 40.83
N PHE A 940 -13.48 -68.02 40.10
CA PHE A 940 -12.26 -67.52 40.74
C PHE A 940 -12.51 -66.05 41.07
N ARG A 941 -12.41 -65.73 42.37
CA ARG A 941 -12.30 -64.37 42.90
C ARG A 941 -10.89 -63.83 42.66
#